data_AF-A0A537QJA7-F1
#
_entry.id   AF-A0A537QJA7-F1
#
_cell.length_a   1.000
_cell.length_b   1.000
_cell.length_c   1.000
_cell.angle_alpha   90.00
_cell.angle_beta   90.00
_cell.angle_gamma   90.00
#
_symmetry.space_group_name_H-M   'P 1'
#
loop_
_entity.id
_entity.type
_entity.pdbx_description
1 polymer ?
#
loop_
_entity_poly.entity_id
_entity_poly.type
_entity_poly.pdbx_seq_one_letter_code
_entity_poly.pdbx_strand_id
1 'polypeptide(L)'
;MGARPADARGRRELRCGGNMGPGFCRDDEEDIDSAPASPRFLRTFFAGVTMRTRHPIDKDTASPWLRRLLLAVFILATLIPPARAEVVFDGIAAGDTSSTDAILWTRADNGGNTTSLTAQVATDQAFANIVTTLSGTSGSDSDFTVKLIASGLAPNTRYYYRFLAPDGVVSPIGQFVTAPATNQRAAVKFGFSGDADGRFRPYPSIANLPAQKLDFFIFLGDAMYEIPSTGSPAVPVVSGETTDAAQLEEALKAYDRKYMENMLGVDPATGQPSTSGQQSLQPMLAASGSYTLLDNHELGNRSLQSGGAPPSAPPETTDPAFDVNTTGSYDNKTPAFRTVEKAFLDFHPTRSSILGDPVKGYKLSGPQVMAPADLRSDGTPQLYFAQQWGANCIYIQTDDRSYRDIRLAKPGNSGPIDDIGPRADNPNRTMLGATQLQWLKSTLEQAQRDGIPWKFVAISSPIDEVGKASATGKLSDGQPDRSQSPDGKSWWGGYRSERNQLLKFIADNHIEHVVFLTTDDHMTRVAQLQYLTDPNNPSSRALVPGAFQLLAGPIGAGGPDGLTDHSFATIQRVAAQRNAVQIALKEPALGLPANFPGLRNVFRQGDPNAAASPSPVDFLSPDTFNYMIVEVAEDGTLTVTTWGIPSYRQNTFPQDAIEATPILSFQIALH
;
A
#
# COMPACT_ATOMS: atom_id res chain seq x y z
N MET A 1 25.62 -39.85 -52.47
CA MET A 1 27.10 -40.00 -52.44
C MET A 1 27.62 -39.07 -51.35
N GLY A 2 28.51 -39.52 -50.46
CA GLY A 2 29.12 -38.70 -49.38
C GLY A 2 28.13 -38.20 -48.31
N ALA A 3 28.54 -37.89 -47.08
CA ALA A 3 29.70 -38.34 -46.30
C ALA A 3 29.32 -38.40 -44.80
N ARG A 4 30.18 -38.97 -43.95
CA ARG A 4 29.94 -39.35 -42.53
C ARG A 4 30.49 -38.30 -41.52
N PRO A 5 30.24 -38.40 -40.19
CA PRO A 5 29.02 -38.84 -39.47
C PRO A 5 28.73 -38.12 -38.10
N ALA A 6 27.59 -38.46 -37.49
CA ALA A 6 27.32 -38.81 -36.07
C ALA A 6 27.93 -38.06 -34.84
N ASP A 7 27.12 -38.00 -33.78
CA ASP A 7 27.38 -38.80 -32.56
C ASP A 7 26.08 -39.48 -32.06
N ALA A 8 26.18 -40.59 -31.31
CA ALA A 8 25.03 -41.37 -30.81
C ALA A 8 25.33 -42.18 -29.53
N ARG A 9 24.32 -42.23 -28.63
CA ARG A 9 24.33 -42.88 -27.31
C ARG A 9 24.58 -44.41 -27.34
N GLY A 10 25.38 -44.97 -26.42
CA GLY A 10 25.13 -46.37 -25.97
C GLY A 10 26.22 -47.21 -25.24
N ARG A 11 26.15 -47.23 -23.89
CA ARG A 11 26.35 -48.38 -22.94
C ARG A 11 27.51 -49.40 -23.09
N ARG A 12 28.20 -49.66 -21.96
CA ARG A 12 28.07 -50.87 -21.09
C ARG A 12 28.80 -50.59 -19.76
N GLU A 13 28.12 -50.63 -18.61
CA GLU A 13 27.86 -51.78 -17.73
C GLU A 13 29.09 -52.37 -17.00
N LEU A 14 29.09 -52.25 -15.67
CA LEU A 14 29.54 -53.27 -14.72
C LEU A 14 28.81 -53.07 -13.36
N ARG A 15 28.75 -54.09 -12.51
CA ARG A 15 27.82 -54.17 -11.36
C ARG A 15 28.52 -54.09 -10.00
N CYS A 16 27.84 -53.51 -9.01
CA CYS A 16 27.96 -53.88 -7.59
C CYS A 16 26.56 -53.92 -6.92
N GLY A 17 26.39 -54.87 -5.99
CA GLY A 17 25.45 -54.79 -4.86
C GLY A 17 26.26 -55.05 -3.58
N GLY A 18 25.71 -55.05 -2.36
CA GLY A 18 24.33 -54.80 -1.93
C GLY A 18 24.14 -55.20 -0.45
N ASN A 19 23.04 -54.77 0.16
CA ASN A 19 22.56 -55.10 1.52
C ASN A 19 23.39 -54.67 2.77
N MET A 20 22.69 -53.93 3.64
CA MET A 20 22.50 -54.10 5.10
C MET A 20 23.59 -54.78 5.96
N GLY A 21 23.94 -54.13 7.07
CA GLY A 21 24.67 -54.71 8.20
C GLY A 21 24.05 -54.34 9.56
N PRO A 22 24.04 -55.24 10.57
CA PRO A 22 23.63 -54.93 11.94
C PRO A 22 24.67 -55.31 13.02
N GLY A 23 24.56 -54.76 14.23
CA GLY A 23 24.91 -55.49 15.48
C GLY A 23 26.12 -55.03 16.31
N PHE A 24 25.85 -54.15 17.30
CA PHE A 24 26.37 -54.09 18.68
C PHE A 24 27.68 -54.78 19.12
N CYS A 25 28.49 -54.02 19.89
CA CYS A 25 28.89 -54.35 21.28
C CYS A 25 29.15 -53.03 22.07
N ARG A 26 29.49 -53.10 23.37
CA ARG A 26 29.32 -52.01 24.37
C ARG A 26 30.48 -51.97 25.41
N ASP A 27 30.33 -51.14 26.44
CA ASP A 27 30.98 -51.13 27.78
C ASP A 27 32.30 -50.28 27.86
N ASP A 28 32.61 -49.48 28.92
CA ASP A 28 31.87 -49.01 30.12
C ASP A 28 32.49 -47.70 30.76
N GLU A 29 32.11 -47.37 32.02
CA GLU A 29 32.31 -46.19 32.92
C GLU A 29 33.78 -45.66 33.09
N GLU A 30 34.17 -44.47 33.63
CA GLU A 30 33.86 -43.60 34.82
C GLU A 30 34.25 -42.09 34.52
N ASP A 31 34.09 -41.00 35.32
CA ASP A 31 33.14 -40.49 36.35
C ASP A 31 33.42 -38.97 36.71
N ILE A 32 32.73 -38.39 37.72
CA ILE A 32 32.74 -37.08 38.47
C ILE A 32 34.13 -36.37 38.70
N ASP A 33 34.35 -35.03 38.81
CA ASP A 33 33.62 -33.88 39.44
C ASP A 33 34.03 -32.44 38.97
N SER A 34 33.27 -31.43 39.42
CA SER A 34 33.64 -30.02 39.77
C SER A 34 33.77 -28.93 38.67
N ALA A 35 33.61 -27.66 39.11
CA ALA A 35 33.48 -26.43 38.28
C ALA A 35 34.10 -25.20 39.01
N PRO A 36 33.93 -23.93 38.57
CA PRO A 36 33.72 -23.36 37.23
C PRO A 36 34.84 -22.34 36.83
N ALA A 37 34.84 -21.81 35.59
CA ALA A 37 35.71 -20.69 35.19
C ALA A 37 35.03 -19.70 34.22
N SER A 38 35.33 -18.41 34.37
CA SER A 38 34.73 -17.27 33.64
C SER A 38 35.40 -16.96 32.29
N PRO A 39 34.73 -16.25 31.36
CA PRO A 39 35.10 -16.29 29.94
C PRO A 39 36.28 -15.38 29.55
N ARG A 40 37.11 -15.87 28.62
CA ARG A 40 38.08 -15.05 27.88
C ARG A 40 37.51 -14.67 26.50
N PHE A 41 37.12 -13.41 26.35
CA PHE A 41 36.65 -12.84 25.08
C PHE A 41 37.78 -12.13 24.30
N LEU A 42 37.59 -12.03 22.98
CA LEU A 42 38.46 -11.40 21.98
C LEU A 42 39.95 -11.85 21.92
N ARG A 43 40.27 -12.71 20.93
CA ARG A 43 41.63 -12.79 20.36
C ARG A 43 41.70 -13.10 18.86
N THR A 44 40.85 -12.46 18.06
CA THR A 44 40.86 -12.57 16.58
C THR A 44 40.31 -11.31 15.92
N PHE A 45 41.18 -10.39 15.46
CA PHE A 45 40.79 -9.30 14.55
C PHE A 45 42.00 -8.71 13.77
N PHE A 46 42.79 -9.57 13.11
CA PHE A 46 43.80 -9.14 12.13
C PHE A 46 44.03 -10.21 11.04
N ALA A 47 43.22 -10.16 9.99
CA ALA A 47 43.47 -10.81 8.70
C ALA A 47 42.74 -9.98 7.62
N GLY A 48 43.44 -9.48 6.59
CA GLY A 48 42.75 -8.72 5.52
C GLY A 48 43.53 -7.70 4.68
N VAL A 49 44.83 -7.42 4.92
CA VAL A 49 45.61 -6.52 4.05
C VAL A 49 46.97 -7.13 3.69
N THR A 50 47.11 -7.60 2.46
CA THR A 50 48.32 -8.30 1.96
C THR A 50 49.22 -7.38 1.14
N MET A 51 49.84 -6.38 1.77
CA MET A 51 50.85 -5.55 1.08
C MET A 51 52.13 -6.35 0.77
N ARG A 52 52.45 -6.49 -0.52
CA ARG A 52 53.73 -7.07 -0.99
C ARG A 52 54.86 -6.03 -0.92
N THR A 53 55.59 -5.97 0.20
CA THR A 53 56.87 -5.26 0.30
C THR A 53 58.04 -6.23 0.39
N ARG A 54 58.93 -6.24 -0.63
CA ARG A 54 60.19 -7.00 -0.59
C ARG A 54 61.23 -6.30 0.29
N HIS A 55 61.11 -6.40 1.60
CA HIS A 55 62.20 -6.42 2.60
C HIS A 55 61.58 -6.56 4.00
N PRO A 56 62.17 -7.34 4.93
CA PRO A 56 61.73 -7.35 6.32
C PRO A 56 62.14 -6.03 6.98
N ILE A 57 61.17 -5.30 7.54
CA ILE A 57 61.46 -4.14 8.40
C ILE A 57 61.90 -4.70 9.76
N ASP A 58 63.14 -4.38 10.15
CA ASP A 58 63.70 -4.78 11.43
C ASP A 58 63.01 -4.03 12.57
N LYS A 59 62.47 -4.79 13.54
CA LYS A 59 61.49 -4.31 14.52
C LYS A 59 62.06 -3.35 15.55
N ASP A 60 63.39 -3.32 15.74
CA ASP A 60 64.03 -2.46 16.74
C ASP A 60 64.67 -1.18 16.22
N THR A 61 64.58 -0.90 14.92
CA THR A 61 65.10 0.34 14.31
C THR A 61 64.20 1.58 14.48
N ALA A 62 62.94 1.41 14.89
CA ALA A 62 62.05 2.53 15.20
C ALA A 62 62.52 3.28 16.44
N SER A 63 63.05 4.50 16.25
CA SER A 63 63.66 5.33 17.30
C SER A 63 62.70 5.69 18.44
N PRO A 64 63.20 6.05 19.64
CA PRO A 64 62.34 6.50 20.75
C PRO A 64 61.47 7.72 20.40
N TRP A 65 61.96 8.60 19.51
CA TRP A 65 61.16 9.75 19.04
C TRP A 65 60.05 9.30 18.08
N LEU A 66 60.31 8.35 17.18
CA LEU A 66 59.31 7.84 16.24
C LEU A 66 58.25 7.00 16.95
N ARG A 67 58.65 6.16 17.93
CA ARG A 67 57.71 5.42 18.78
C ARG A 67 56.82 6.37 19.59
N ARG A 68 57.37 7.47 20.14
CA ARG A 68 56.58 8.51 20.83
C ARG A 68 55.68 9.31 19.89
N LEU A 69 56.13 9.65 18.69
CA LEU A 69 55.33 10.36 17.69
C LEU A 69 54.15 9.50 17.22
N LEU A 70 54.40 8.23 16.88
CA LEU A 70 53.36 7.28 16.50
C LEU A 70 52.35 7.06 17.63
N LEU A 71 52.81 6.93 18.89
CA LEU A 71 51.92 6.82 20.05
C LEU A 71 51.09 8.10 20.27
N ALA A 72 51.70 9.28 20.11
CA ALA A 72 50.99 10.56 20.22
C ALA A 72 49.96 10.76 19.09
N VAL A 73 50.28 10.34 17.86
CA VAL A 73 49.34 10.33 16.72
C VAL A 73 48.23 9.32 16.94
N PHE A 74 48.51 8.14 17.51
CA PHE A 74 47.46 7.17 17.88
C PHE A 74 46.54 7.74 18.97
N ILE A 75 47.11 8.37 20.00
CA ILE A 75 46.36 9.02 21.07
C ILE A 75 45.49 10.17 20.50
N LEU A 76 46.03 11.02 19.64
CA LEU A 76 45.24 12.05 18.94
C LEU A 76 44.13 11.43 18.08
N ALA A 77 44.40 10.37 17.34
CA ALA A 77 43.41 9.67 16.53
C ALA A 77 42.29 9.03 17.38
N THR A 78 42.58 8.62 18.62
CA THR A 78 41.56 8.15 19.59
C THR A 78 40.90 9.28 20.40
N LEU A 79 41.44 10.51 20.34
CA LEU A 79 40.86 11.72 20.95
C LEU A 79 40.00 12.53 19.99
N ILE A 80 40.13 12.28 18.68
CA ILE A 80 39.09 12.62 17.71
C ILE A 80 37.91 11.67 18.02
N PRO A 81 36.75 12.17 18.51
CA PRO A 81 35.58 11.32 18.58
C PRO A 81 35.23 10.83 17.17
N PRO A 82 34.72 9.59 16.98
CA PRO A 82 34.24 9.18 15.68
C PRO A 82 33.24 10.22 15.19
N ALA A 83 33.43 10.72 13.97
CA ALA A 83 32.51 11.68 13.37
C ALA A 83 31.12 11.05 13.40
N ARG A 84 30.24 11.59 14.25
CA ARG A 84 28.84 11.20 14.26
C ARG A 84 28.29 11.49 12.87
N ALA A 85 27.49 10.56 12.34
CA ALA A 85 26.71 10.88 11.17
C ALA A 85 25.78 12.05 11.55
N GLU A 86 25.58 12.97 10.61
CA GLU A 86 24.52 13.96 10.69
C GLU A 86 23.19 13.23 10.56
N VAL A 87 22.17 13.58 11.35
CA VAL A 87 20.86 12.92 11.24
C VAL A 87 20.22 13.25 9.89
N VAL A 88 19.89 12.22 9.11
CA VAL A 88 19.16 12.36 7.85
C VAL A 88 17.69 12.05 8.10
N PHE A 89 16.82 13.03 7.81
CA PHE A 89 15.37 12.85 7.81
C PHE A 89 14.90 12.46 6.41
N ASP A 90 14.66 11.16 6.16
CA ASP A 90 14.27 10.64 4.84
C ASP A 90 12.79 10.88 4.49
N GLY A 91 12.03 11.49 5.40
CA GLY A 91 10.65 11.87 5.17
C GLY A 91 9.92 12.19 6.47
N ILE A 92 8.78 12.86 6.33
CA ILE A 92 7.83 13.11 7.41
C ILE A 92 6.41 12.84 6.90
N ALA A 93 5.54 12.41 7.79
CA ALA A 93 4.12 12.25 7.52
C ALA A 93 3.33 12.51 8.80
N ALA A 94 2.06 12.89 8.65
CA ALA A 94 1.08 12.88 9.73
C ALA A 94 -0.14 12.10 9.25
N GLY A 95 -0.89 11.46 10.14
CA GLY A 95 -1.98 10.58 9.73
C GLY A 95 -2.84 10.06 10.86
N ASP A 96 -3.75 9.14 10.50
CA ASP A 96 -4.82 8.59 11.35
C ASP A 96 -5.56 9.65 12.17
N THR A 97 -5.66 10.86 11.62
CA THR A 97 -6.00 12.07 12.37
C THR A 97 -7.47 12.06 12.79
N SER A 98 -7.73 12.47 14.02
CA SER A 98 -9.07 12.64 14.60
C SER A 98 -9.39 14.12 14.85
N SER A 99 -10.45 14.39 15.60
CA SER A 99 -10.80 15.73 16.07
C SER A 99 -9.96 16.23 17.25
N THR A 100 -9.14 15.38 17.89
CA THR A 100 -8.32 15.75 19.07
C THR A 100 -6.90 15.17 19.10
N ASP A 101 -6.52 14.33 18.13
CA ASP A 101 -5.15 13.81 18.01
C ASP A 101 -4.75 13.46 16.56
N ALA A 102 -3.45 13.31 16.33
CA ALA A 102 -2.86 12.80 15.10
C ALA A 102 -1.63 11.94 15.38
N ILE A 103 -1.31 11.00 14.49
CA ILE A 103 -0.04 10.28 14.49
C ILE A 103 0.97 11.08 13.67
N LEU A 104 2.13 11.37 14.24
CA LEU A 104 3.28 11.94 13.53
C LEU A 104 4.30 10.83 13.24
N TRP A 105 4.83 10.82 12.03
CA TRP A 105 5.81 9.85 11.54
C TRP A 105 7.03 10.54 10.94
N THR A 106 8.20 9.92 11.09
CA THR A 106 9.41 10.22 10.32
C THR A 106 10.35 9.01 10.28
N ARG A 107 11.15 8.88 9.22
CA ARG A 107 12.39 8.08 9.23
C ARG A 107 13.58 9.01 9.46
N ALA A 108 14.41 8.68 10.45
CA ALA A 108 15.52 9.52 10.90
C ALA A 108 16.74 8.66 11.27
N ASP A 109 17.68 8.56 10.32
CA ASP A 109 18.88 7.71 10.40
C ASP A 109 20.11 8.51 10.83
N ASN A 110 21.00 7.89 11.60
CA ASN A 110 22.29 8.43 12.02
C ASN A 110 23.40 7.40 11.71
N GLY A 111 23.49 6.98 10.45
CA GLY A 111 24.45 5.96 10.01
C GLY A 111 24.29 4.63 10.76
N GLY A 112 23.05 4.21 11.02
CA GLY A 112 22.70 3.02 11.77
C GLY A 112 22.58 3.19 13.29
N ASN A 113 22.77 4.40 13.84
CA ASN A 113 22.69 4.64 15.29
C ASN A 113 21.27 5.02 15.77
N THR A 114 20.91 4.53 16.95
CA THR A 114 19.70 4.94 17.68
C THR A 114 19.70 6.45 17.95
N THR A 115 18.65 7.16 17.53
CA THR A 115 18.56 8.62 17.60
C THR A 115 17.34 9.06 18.40
N SER A 116 17.56 9.79 19.49
CA SER A 116 16.47 10.44 20.24
C SER A 116 16.02 11.71 19.54
N LEU A 117 14.70 11.88 19.40
CA LEU A 117 14.07 12.93 18.61
C LEU A 117 13.07 13.70 19.46
N THR A 118 12.93 14.99 19.18
CA THR A 118 11.86 15.83 19.73
C THR A 118 10.94 16.29 18.60
N ALA A 119 9.68 15.87 18.61
CA ALA A 119 8.67 16.43 17.71
C ALA A 119 8.00 17.64 18.36
N GLN A 120 7.82 18.71 17.60
CA GLN A 120 7.06 19.90 18.00
C GLN A 120 5.83 20.04 17.11
N VAL A 121 4.70 20.44 17.70
CA VAL A 121 3.46 20.79 16.98
C VAL A 121 3.06 22.20 17.33
N ALA A 122 2.73 23.02 16.32
CA ALA A 122 2.38 24.43 16.46
C ALA A 122 1.18 24.81 15.59
N THR A 123 0.48 25.89 15.94
CA THR A 123 -0.60 26.47 15.10
C THR A 123 -0.09 27.40 14.00
N ASP A 124 1.22 27.66 13.94
CA ASP A 124 1.87 28.48 12.92
C ASP A 124 3.16 27.83 12.39
N GLN A 125 3.48 28.09 11.12
CA GLN A 125 4.64 27.53 10.43
C GLN A 125 5.99 28.08 10.94
N ALA A 126 5.99 29.18 11.71
CA ALA A 126 7.19 29.73 12.34
C ALA A 126 7.50 29.06 13.71
N PHE A 127 6.61 28.19 14.20
CA PHE A 127 6.68 27.57 15.53
C PHE A 127 6.74 28.60 16.68
N ALA A 128 6.06 29.74 16.52
CA ALA A 128 5.91 30.73 17.59
C ALA A 128 4.92 30.24 18.68
N ASN A 129 3.89 29.48 18.29
CA ASN A 129 2.83 28.97 19.16
C ASN A 129 2.84 27.43 19.20
N ILE A 130 3.86 26.86 19.86
CA ILE A 130 3.95 25.41 20.08
C ILE A 130 2.85 24.98 21.06
N VAL A 131 1.99 24.04 20.65
CA VAL A 131 0.88 23.51 21.46
C VAL A 131 1.22 22.21 22.18
N THR A 132 2.13 21.40 21.63
CA THR A 132 2.64 20.19 22.29
C THR A 132 4.06 19.86 21.80
N THR A 133 4.78 19.06 22.58
CA THR A 133 6.13 18.59 22.28
C THR A 133 6.27 17.17 22.79
N LEU A 134 6.78 16.28 21.94
CA LEU A 134 6.79 14.83 22.14
C LEU A 134 8.22 14.31 21.99
N SER A 135 8.63 13.36 22.83
CA SER A 135 9.91 12.68 22.70
C SER A 135 9.74 11.31 22.05
N GLY A 136 10.60 10.99 21.09
CA GLY A 136 10.67 9.69 20.43
C GLY A 136 12.12 9.21 20.28
N THR A 137 12.27 7.99 19.77
CA THR A 137 13.58 7.43 19.44
C THR A 137 13.44 6.56 18.18
N SER A 138 14.24 6.83 17.15
CA SER A 138 14.41 5.94 15.99
C SER A 138 15.52 4.93 16.23
N GLY A 139 15.44 3.76 15.59
CA GLY A 139 16.47 2.72 15.66
C GLY A 139 16.23 1.57 14.68
N SER A 140 17.16 0.61 14.63
CA SER A 140 17.16 -0.52 13.69
C SER A 140 15.93 -1.43 13.76
N ASP A 141 15.21 -1.44 14.89
CA ASP A 141 14.06 -2.33 15.15
C ASP A 141 12.77 -1.87 14.43
N SER A 142 12.85 -0.77 13.69
CA SER A 142 11.78 -0.21 12.86
C SER A 142 12.31 0.53 11.62
N ASP A 143 13.44 0.08 11.05
CA ASP A 143 14.22 0.79 10.01
C ASP A 143 14.34 2.31 10.24
N PHE A 144 14.68 2.72 11.47
CA PHE A 144 14.85 4.12 11.86
C PHE A 144 13.59 5.01 11.69
N THR A 145 12.42 4.40 11.52
CA THR A 145 11.12 5.06 11.64
C THR A 145 10.75 5.29 13.10
N VAL A 146 9.92 6.31 13.37
CA VAL A 146 9.30 6.56 14.67
C VAL A 146 7.86 7.04 14.49
N LYS A 147 6.95 6.63 15.38
CA LYS A 147 5.55 7.09 15.42
C LYS A 147 5.21 7.68 16.78
N LEU A 148 4.65 8.89 16.80
CA LEU A 148 4.32 9.65 18.02
C LEU A 148 2.88 10.17 17.97
N ILE A 149 2.13 10.02 19.06
CA ILE A 149 0.74 10.48 19.15
C ILE A 149 0.72 11.92 19.66
N ALA A 150 0.36 12.86 18.79
CA ALA A 150 0.11 14.25 19.14
C ALA A 150 -1.35 14.41 19.57
N SER A 151 -1.62 14.34 20.88
CA SER A 151 -2.97 14.42 21.45
C SER A 151 -3.24 15.72 22.22
N GLY A 152 -4.52 15.96 22.54
CA GLY A 152 -4.98 17.19 23.20
C GLY A 152 -5.13 18.38 22.25
N LEU A 153 -5.24 18.11 20.95
CA LEU A 153 -5.41 19.10 19.90
C LEU A 153 -6.85 19.63 19.87
N ALA A 154 -7.03 20.84 19.33
CA ALA A 154 -8.35 21.40 19.05
C ALA A 154 -8.91 20.82 17.73
N PRO A 155 -10.23 20.64 17.60
CA PRO A 155 -10.86 20.22 16.34
C PRO A 155 -10.78 21.30 15.26
N ASN A 156 -11.02 20.93 14.00
CA ASN A 156 -11.10 21.83 12.85
C ASN A 156 -9.89 22.79 12.73
N THR A 157 -8.69 22.33 13.12
CA THR A 157 -7.50 23.18 13.27
C THR A 157 -6.36 22.65 12.43
N ARG A 158 -5.76 23.53 11.61
CA ARG A 158 -4.54 23.22 10.85
C ARG A 158 -3.32 23.38 11.76
N TYR A 159 -2.50 22.34 11.84
CA TYR A 159 -1.30 22.28 12.64
C TYR A 159 -0.07 22.08 11.74
N TYR A 160 1.05 22.64 12.18
CA TYR A 160 2.38 22.45 11.61
C TYR A 160 3.23 21.62 12.57
N TYR A 161 4.06 20.72 12.04
CA TYR A 161 4.93 19.87 12.86
C TYR A 161 6.33 19.72 12.25
N ARG A 162 7.31 19.45 13.12
CA ARG A 162 8.70 19.16 12.75
C ARG A 162 9.36 18.28 13.82
N PHE A 163 10.38 17.54 13.42
CA PHE A 163 11.27 16.79 14.31
C PHE A 163 12.61 17.51 14.47
N LEU A 164 13.19 17.43 15.66
CA LEU A 164 14.49 17.99 16.00
C LEU A 164 15.39 16.87 16.54
N ALA A 165 16.61 16.80 16.02
CA ALA A 165 17.65 15.88 16.46
C ALA A 165 18.64 16.54 17.46
N PRO A 166 19.41 15.76 18.24
CA PRO A 166 20.24 16.29 19.32
C PRO A 166 21.53 16.99 18.86
N ASP A 167 21.88 16.83 17.59
CA ASP A 167 22.96 17.54 16.88
C ASP A 167 22.52 18.93 16.38
N GLY A 168 21.22 19.23 16.42
CA GLY A 168 20.62 20.47 15.94
C GLY A 168 20.01 20.38 14.54
N VAL A 169 20.04 19.21 13.88
CA VAL A 169 19.34 19.01 12.61
C VAL A 169 17.82 19.04 12.85
N VAL A 170 17.10 19.66 11.93
CA VAL A 170 15.64 19.79 11.97
C VAL A 170 15.06 19.22 10.68
N SER A 171 13.98 18.45 10.77
CA SER A 171 13.27 17.92 9.61
C SER A 171 12.69 19.04 8.74
N PRO A 172 12.19 18.73 7.53
CA PRO A 172 11.20 19.58 6.87
C PRO A 172 10.01 19.89 7.80
N ILE A 173 9.24 20.93 7.46
CA ILE A 173 8.00 21.25 8.17
C ILE A 173 6.85 20.58 7.45
N GLY A 174 6.09 19.75 8.17
CA GLY A 174 4.84 19.16 7.68
C GLY A 174 3.62 19.85 8.26
N GLN A 175 2.43 19.54 7.72
CA GLN A 175 1.15 20.02 8.22
C GLN A 175 0.04 18.96 8.15
N PHE A 176 -0.97 19.09 9.01
CA PHE A 176 -2.20 18.30 8.99
C PHE A 176 -3.39 19.14 9.50
N VAL A 177 -4.61 18.62 9.38
CA VAL A 177 -5.84 19.24 9.92
C VAL A 177 -6.55 18.25 10.82
N THR A 178 -6.92 18.66 12.03
CA THR A 178 -7.80 17.88 12.90
C THR A 178 -9.23 17.91 12.39
N ALA A 179 -9.93 16.77 12.46
CA ALA A 179 -11.31 16.67 12.01
C ALA A 179 -12.22 17.67 12.75
N PRO A 180 -13.24 18.24 12.10
CA PRO A 180 -14.22 19.08 12.78
C PRO A 180 -14.97 18.29 13.86
N ALA A 181 -15.46 18.97 14.90
CA ALA A 181 -16.25 18.33 15.95
C ALA A 181 -17.50 17.69 15.34
N THR A 182 -17.97 16.55 15.86
CA THR A 182 -19.02 15.72 15.21
C THR A 182 -20.36 16.45 15.01
N ASN A 183 -20.63 17.50 15.78
CA ASN A 183 -21.80 18.37 15.66
C ASN A 183 -21.57 19.66 14.84
N GLN A 184 -20.33 19.92 14.41
CA GLN A 184 -19.95 21.11 13.64
C GLN A 184 -20.20 20.86 12.15
N ARG A 185 -21.06 21.68 11.52
CA ARG A 185 -21.03 21.82 10.06
C ARG A 185 -19.80 22.63 9.67
N ALA A 186 -19.03 22.10 8.74
CA ALA A 186 -17.83 22.68 8.16
C ALA A 186 -17.68 22.11 6.74
N ALA A 187 -16.99 22.82 5.86
CA ALA A 187 -16.52 22.23 4.61
C ALA A 187 -15.38 21.24 4.91
N VAL A 188 -15.30 20.16 4.13
CA VAL A 188 -14.25 19.13 4.24
C VAL A 188 -13.72 18.83 2.84
N LYS A 189 -12.41 19.01 2.64
CA LYS A 189 -11.77 18.82 1.33
C LYS A 189 -10.61 17.82 1.43
N PHE A 190 -10.79 16.66 0.82
CA PHE A 190 -9.80 15.59 0.82
C PHE A 190 -9.45 15.11 -0.59
N GLY A 191 -8.28 14.49 -0.72
CA GLY A 191 -7.84 13.84 -1.96
C GLY A 191 -7.74 12.32 -1.79
N PHE A 192 -7.73 11.57 -2.90
CA PHE A 192 -7.40 10.14 -2.85
C PHE A 192 -6.84 9.61 -4.18
N SER A 193 -6.01 8.56 -4.06
CA SER A 193 -5.47 7.70 -5.14
C SER A 193 -4.70 6.51 -4.54
N GLY A 194 -4.15 5.64 -5.36
CA GLY A 194 -3.11 4.66 -4.96
C GLY A 194 -2.07 4.46 -6.06
N ASP A 195 -1.51 3.26 -6.09
CA ASP A 195 -0.77 2.69 -7.22
C ASP A 195 0.52 3.49 -7.59
N ALA A 196 1.53 3.38 -6.73
CA ALA A 196 2.86 4.00 -6.85
C ALA A 196 3.93 2.98 -7.27
N ASP A 197 3.96 2.63 -8.57
CA ASP A 197 4.95 1.71 -9.10
C ASP A 197 6.31 2.40 -9.30
N GLY A 198 7.33 1.88 -8.61
CA GLY A 198 8.70 2.38 -8.66
C GLY A 198 9.31 2.48 -10.07
N ARG A 199 8.74 1.78 -11.06
CA ARG A 199 9.09 1.87 -12.50
C ARG A 199 8.57 3.13 -13.20
N PHE A 200 7.61 3.85 -12.62
CA PHE A 200 6.96 5.03 -13.20
C PHE A 200 7.35 6.34 -12.51
N ARG A 201 8.18 6.29 -11.47
CA ARG A 201 8.77 7.48 -10.81
C ARG A 201 9.53 8.38 -11.82
N PRO A 202 9.65 9.70 -11.56
CA PRO A 202 8.98 10.48 -10.50
C PRO A 202 7.45 10.52 -10.70
N TYR A 203 6.68 11.15 -9.81
CA TYR A 203 5.22 11.22 -9.90
C TYR A 203 4.71 12.67 -10.15
N PRO A 204 4.77 13.23 -11.38
CA PRO A 204 4.29 14.58 -11.66
C PRO A 204 2.79 14.76 -11.47
N SER A 205 2.03 13.65 -11.58
CA SER A 205 0.59 13.55 -11.36
C SER A 205 0.12 14.14 -10.02
N ILE A 206 0.95 14.08 -8.98
CA ILE A 206 0.67 14.59 -7.63
C ILE A 206 1.43 15.87 -7.27
N ALA A 207 2.25 16.42 -8.18
CA ALA A 207 3.15 17.54 -7.88
C ALA A 207 2.45 18.81 -7.39
N ASN A 208 1.18 18.99 -7.74
CA ASN A 208 0.35 20.12 -7.32
C ASN A 208 -0.44 19.89 -6.00
N LEU A 209 -0.42 18.69 -5.41
CA LEU A 209 -1.18 18.38 -4.18
C LEU A 209 -0.95 19.36 -3.03
N PRO A 210 0.29 19.83 -2.74
CA PRO A 210 0.51 20.83 -1.68
C PRO A 210 -0.23 22.15 -1.91
N ALA A 211 -0.47 22.53 -3.17
CA ALA A 211 -1.23 23.73 -3.52
C ALA A 211 -2.75 23.55 -3.38
N GLN A 212 -3.25 22.31 -3.37
CA GLN A 212 -4.68 22.01 -3.23
C GLN A 212 -5.24 22.28 -1.82
N LYS A 213 -4.35 22.41 -0.82
CA LYS A 213 -4.68 22.69 0.60
C LYS A 213 -5.71 21.74 1.19
N LEU A 214 -5.52 20.44 0.93
CA LEU A 214 -6.36 19.39 1.50
C LEU A 214 -6.31 19.41 3.04
N ASP A 215 -7.36 18.89 3.65
CA ASP A 215 -7.41 18.58 5.07
C ASP A 215 -6.70 17.24 5.33
N PHE A 216 -7.00 16.24 4.47
CA PHE A 216 -6.34 14.95 4.43
C PHE A 216 -6.26 14.35 3.01
N PHE A 217 -5.45 13.31 2.84
CA PHE A 217 -5.36 12.48 1.64
C PHE A 217 -5.55 11.00 2.00
N ILE A 218 -6.28 10.24 1.17
CA ILE A 218 -6.43 8.79 1.35
C ILE A 218 -5.56 8.09 0.31
N PHE A 219 -4.53 7.37 0.78
CA PHE A 219 -3.73 6.49 -0.06
C PHE A 219 -4.36 5.09 -0.03
N LEU A 220 -5.06 4.72 -1.10
CA LEU A 220 -5.96 3.57 -1.11
C LEU A 220 -5.28 2.20 -1.21
N GLY A 221 -3.99 2.16 -1.56
CA GLY A 221 -3.26 0.91 -1.72
C GLY A 221 -2.05 1.06 -2.63
N ASP A 222 -1.22 0.02 -2.69
CA ASP A 222 -0.07 -0.08 -3.60
C ASP A 222 0.87 1.15 -3.47
N ALA A 223 1.16 1.53 -2.23
CA ALA A 223 2.13 2.58 -1.86
C ALA A 223 3.58 2.18 -2.20
N MET A 224 3.80 0.90 -2.50
CA MET A 224 5.06 0.34 -2.99
C MET A 224 4.82 -0.82 -3.97
N TYR A 225 5.83 -1.20 -4.75
CA TYR A 225 5.77 -2.35 -5.66
C TYR A 225 6.94 -3.31 -5.40
N GLU A 226 6.66 -4.60 -5.17
CA GLU A 226 7.64 -5.63 -4.76
C GLU A 226 8.54 -6.11 -5.92
N ILE A 227 8.07 -5.94 -7.16
CA ILE A 227 8.78 -6.18 -8.43
C ILE A 227 10.03 -5.30 -8.64
N PRO A 228 10.99 -5.67 -9.52
CA PRO A 228 12.20 -4.90 -9.72
C PRO A 228 11.99 -3.64 -10.58
N SER A 229 12.76 -2.61 -10.27
CA SER A 229 12.69 -1.26 -10.83
C SER A 229 14.10 -0.65 -10.90
N THR A 230 14.25 0.51 -11.55
CA THR A 230 15.58 1.12 -11.74
C THR A 230 16.20 1.53 -10.40
N GLY A 231 17.36 0.94 -10.10
CA GLY A 231 18.09 1.12 -8.83
C GLY A 231 17.57 0.29 -7.64
N SER A 232 16.47 -0.46 -7.80
CA SER A 232 15.81 -1.15 -6.68
C SER A 232 15.42 -2.58 -7.05
N PRO A 233 16.15 -3.59 -6.53
CA PRO A 233 15.86 -4.99 -6.83
C PRO A 233 14.53 -5.44 -6.20
N ALA A 234 14.00 -6.54 -6.73
CA ALA A 234 12.78 -7.17 -6.23
C ALA A 234 12.89 -7.62 -4.77
N VAL A 235 11.74 -7.86 -4.14
CA VAL A 235 11.63 -8.47 -2.81
C VAL A 235 11.71 -10.00 -2.91
N PRO A 236 12.37 -10.70 -1.97
CA PRO A 236 12.32 -12.16 -1.87
C PRO A 236 10.89 -12.66 -1.61
N VAL A 237 10.44 -13.66 -2.37
CA VAL A 237 9.12 -14.27 -2.18
C VAL A 237 9.15 -15.20 -0.96
N VAL A 238 8.25 -14.94 -0.01
CA VAL A 238 7.98 -15.78 1.18
C VAL A 238 6.55 -16.32 1.12
N SER A 239 6.28 -17.45 1.79
CA SER A 239 4.93 -18.02 1.94
C SER A 239 4.49 -17.99 3.40
N GLY A 240 3.21 -18.31 3.69
CA GLY A 240 2.71 -18.38 5.06
C GLY A 240 3.46 -19.39 5.95
N GLU A 241 3.98 -20.46 5.35
CA GLU A 241 4.82 -21.46 6.02
C GLU A 241 6.26 -20.99 6.29
N THR A 242 6.70 -19.84 5.74
CA THR A 242 8.05 -19.31 5.98
C THR A 242 8.22 -18.94 7.46
N THR A 243 9.07 -19.71 8.13
CA THR A 243 9.41 -19.57 9.57
C THR A 243 10.91 -19.41 9.80
N ASP A 244 11.73 -19.42 8.75
CA ASP A 244 13.16 -19.13 8.84
C ASP A 244 13.38 -17.63 9.06
N ALA A 245 13.95 -17.28 10.22
CA ALA A 245 14.10 -15.89 10.62
C ALA A 245 15.04 -15.08 9.71
N ALA A 246 16.02 -15.72 9.03
CA ALA A 246 16.92 -15.02 8.12
C ALA A 246 16.24 -14.69 6.78
N GLN A 247 15.40 -15.59 6.26
CA GLN A 247 14.56 -15.31 5.08
C GLN A 247 13.56 -14.17 5.37
N LEU A 248 12.97 -14.16 6.57
CA LEU A 248 12.06 -13.09 7.00
C LEU A 248 12.80 -11.76 7.23
N GLU A 249 14.00 -11.78 7.80
CA GLU A 249 14.84 -10.58 7.97
C GLU A 249 15.30 -10.00 6.62
N GLU A 250 15.61 -10.86 5.63
CA GLU A 250 15.92 -10.43 4.25
C GLU A 250 14.69 -9.85 3.55
N ALA A 251 13.51 -10.46 3.73
CA ALA A 251 12.25 -9.96 3.20
C ALA A 251 11.88 -8.59 3.80
N LEU A 252 11.93 -8.44 5.13
CA LEU A 252 11.67 -7.18 5.83
C LEU A 252 12.51 -6.03 5.24
N LYS A 253 13.84 -6.19 5.24
CA LYS A 253 14.79 -5.21 4.68
C LYS A 253 14.59 -4.92 3.19
N ALA A 254 13.94 -5.84 2.47
CA ALA A 254 13.58 -5.63 1.07
C ALA A 254 12.25 -4.86 0.90
N TYR A 255 11.27 -5.06 1.78
CA TYR A 255 10.07 -4.22 1.86
C TYR A 255 10.40 -2.79 2.34
N ASP A 256 11.23 -2.64 3.38
CA ASP A 256 11.68 -1.33 3.90
C ASP A 256 12.31 -0.48 2.78
N ARG A 257 13.19 -1.10 1.98
CA ARG A 257 13.79 -0.51 0.77
C ARG A 257 12.73 -0.10 -0.26
N LYS A 258 11.62 -0.83 -0.41
CA LYS A 258 10.56 -0.54 -1.38
C LYS A 258 9.66 0.62 -0.96
N TYR A 259 9.41 0.82 0.33
CA TYR A 259 8.80 2.08 0.79
C TYR A 259 9.75 3.26 0.58
N MET A 260 11.03 3.10 0.95
CA MET A 260 12.05 4.13 0.73
C MET A 260 12.27 4.49 -0.75
N GLU A 261 12.06 3.56 -1.69
CA GLU A 261 12.13 3.81 -3.12
C GLU A 261 11.16 4.92 -3.59
N ASN A 262 9.94 4.95 -3.03
CA ASN A 262 8.90 5.91 -3.38
C ASN A 262 8.95 7.20 -2.53
N MET A 263 9.57 7.15 -1.36
CA MET A 263 9.88 8.34 -0.56
C MET A 263 10.98 9.20 -1.19
N LEU A 264 11.99 8.59 -1.79
CA LEU A 264 13.06 9.31 -2.48
C LEU A 264 12.64 9.79 -3.86
N GLY A 265 13.17 10.96 -4.27
CA GLY A 265 13.07 11.42 -5.65
C GLY A 265 13.89 10.55 -6.61
N VAL A 266 13.88 10.90 -7.89
CA VAL A 266 14.71 10.23 -8.91
C VAL A 266 15.75 11.19 -9.48
N ASP A 267 16.99 10.71 -9.68
CA ASP A 267 17.95 11.31 -10.60
C ASP A 267 17.49 11.01 -12.04
N PRO A 268 16.98 12.00 -12.80
CA PRO A 268 16.34 11.74 -14.08
C PRO A 268 17.36 11.52 -15.22
N ALA A 269 18.66 11.56 -14.95
CA ALA A 269 19.71 11.14 -15.89
C ALA A 269 20.08 9.65 -15.77
N THR A 270 19.83 9.02 -14.61
CA THR A 270 20.23 7.62 -14.33
C THR A 270 19.07 6.72 -13.88
N GLY A 271 17.90 7.30 -13.58
CA GLY A 271 16.73 6.62 -13.04
C GLY A 271 16.89 6.12 -11.60
N GLN A 272 18.00 6.43 -10.93
CA GLN A 272 18.28 5.97 -9.57
C GLN A 272 17.52 6.79 -8.52
N PRO A 273 17.16 6.21 -7.36
CA PRO A 273 16.69 6.99 -6.20
C PRO A 273 17.70 8.07 -5.79
N SER A 274 17.21 9.27 -5.44
CA SER A 274 18.01 10.44 -5.09
C SER A 274 17.27 11.34 -4.10
N THR A 275 17.97 11.81 -3.06
CA THR A 275 17.46 12.78 -2.08
C THR A 275 17.23 14.17 -2.65
N SER A 276 17.78 14.49 -3.83
CA SER A 276 17.56 15.75 -4.55
C SER A 276 16.76 15.58 -5.85
N GLY A 277 16.11 14.42 -6.02
CA GLY A 277 15.38 14.07 -7.23
C GLY A 277 13.98 14.69 -7.32
N GLN A 278 13.31 14.47 -8.46
CA GLN A 278 11.98 15.04 -8.71
C GLN A 278 10.84 14.26 -8.02
N GLN A 279 9.80 14.99 -7.59
CA GLN A 279 8.42 14.57 -7.30
C GLN A 279 8.26 13.14 -6.74
N SER A 280 8.73 12.90 -5.52
CA SER A 280 8.45 11.67 -4.75
C SER A 280 7.17 11.80 -3.91
N LEU A 281 6.90 10.82 -3.02
CA LEU A 281 5.79 10.92 -2.06
C LEU A 281 6.04 11.93 -0.92
N GLN A 282 7.30 12.31 -0.63
CA GLN A 282 7.65 13.22 0.48
C GLN A 282 6.84 14.54 0.49
N PRO A 283 6.69 15.30 -0.62
CA PRO A 283 6.01 16.59 -0.59
C PRO A 283 4.50 16.45 -0.34
N MET A 284 3.89 15.33 -0.76
CA MET A 284 2.49 15.02 -0.48
C MET A 284 2.29 14.68 1.00
N LEU A 285 3.08 13.76 1.54
CA LEU A 285 2.98 13.28 2.93
C LEU A 285 3.30 14.38 3.96
N ALA A 286 4.13 15.37 3.59
CA ALA A 286 4.36 16.56 4.38
C ALA A 286 3.20 17.58 4.29
N ALA A 287 2.40 17.59 3.22
CA ALA A 287 1.46 18.68 2.93
C ALA A 287 0.03 18.50 3.47
N SER A 288 -0.35 17.30 3.90
CA SER A 288 -1.64 17.03 4.55
C SER A 288 -1.54 15.75 5.40
N GLY A 289 -2.48 15.55 6.33
CA GLY A 289 -2.60 14.26 7.01
C GLY A 289 -2.98 13.14 6.03
N SER A 290 -2.50 11.91 6.24
CA SER A 290 -2.84 10.76 5.41
C SER A 290 -3.62 9.69 6.19
N TYR A 291 -4.58 9.07 5.51
CA TYR A 291 -5.05 7.72 5.84
C TYR A 291 -4.49 6.77 4.77
N THR A 292 -4.00 5.60 5.16
CA THR A 292 -3.42 4.64 4.21
C THR A 292 -3.99 3.24 4.44
N LEU A 293 -4.35 2.58 3.34
CA LEU A 293 -4.85 1.21 3.29
C LEU A 293 -3.73 0.23 2.86
N LEU A 294 -3.94 -1.05 3.15
CA LEU A 294 -3.08 -2.18 2.81
C LEU A 294 -3.62 -2.87 1.54
N ASP A 295 -2.76 -3.16 0.55
CA ASP A 295 -3.19 -3.70 -0.76
C ASP A 295 -2.37 -4.95 -1.20
N ASN A 296 -2.37 -5.30 -2.50
CA ASN A 296 -1.64 -6.46 -3.02
C ASN A 296 -0.14 -6.33 -2.76
N HIS A 297 0.44 -5.19 -3.18
CA HIS A 297 1.89 -5.13 -3.36
C HIS A 297 2.63 -4.93 -2.03
N GLU A 298 1.98 -4.35 -1.00
CA GLU A 298 2.47 -4.33 0.39
C GLU A 298 2.64 -5.75 0.98
N LEU A 299 1.85 -6.72 0.52
CA LEU A 299 1.90 -8.14 0.94
C LEU A 299 2.62 -9.03 -0.09
N GLY A 300 3.07 -8.43 -1.19
CA GLY A 300 3.47 -9.06 -2.44
C GLY A 300 2.29 -9.73 -3.15
N ASN A 301 2.02 -9.28 -4.38
CA ASN A 301 0.90 -9.71 -5.23
C ASN A 301 1.00 -11.22 -5.59
N ARG A 302 2.18 -11.83 -5.36
CA ARG A 302 2.42 -13.27 -5.55
C ARG A 302 2.98 -13.96 -4.30
N SER A 303 2.63 -13.45 -3.12
CA SER A 303 2.91 -14.06 -1.82
C SER A 303 1.67 -14.05 -0.93
N LEU A 304 1.52 -13.04 -0.06
CA LEU A 304 0.66 -13.08 1.13
C LEU A 304 -0.63 -12.25 0.98
N GLN A 305 -0.96 -11.83 -0.24
CA GLN A 305 -2.09 -10.96 -0.61
C GLN A 305 -3.50 -11.39 -0.15
N SER A 306 -3.67 -12.55 0.50
CA SER A 306 -4.97 -13.09 0.93
C SER A 306 -4.89 -13.61 2.37
N GLY A 307 -4.83 -12.73 3.36
CA GLY A 307 -4.52 -13.07 4.76
C GLY A 307 -5.50 -14.05 5.45
N GLY A 308 -6.68 -14.27 4.87
CA GLY A 308 -7.64 -15.29 5.30
C GLY A 308 -7.43 -16.69 4.67
N ALA A 309 -6.50 -16.85 3.73
CA ALA A 309 -6.10 -18.15 3.20
C ALA A 309 -5.33 -18.99 4.25
N PRO A 310 -5.25 -20.32 4.11
CA PRO A 310 -4.41 -21.14 4.98
C PRO A 310 -2.94 -21.03 4.58
N PRO A 311 -1.97 -21.02 5.54
CA PRO A 311 -0.55 -20.71 5.26
C PRO A 311 0.17 -21.55 4.18
N SER A 312 -0.34 -22.75 3.90
CA SER A 312 0.18 -23.68 2.89
C SER A 312 -0.41 -23.49 1.48
N ALA A 313 -1.25 -22.47 1.29
CA ALA A 313 -1.91 -22.21 0.02
C ALA A 313 -0.99 -21.47 -0.97
N PRO A 314 -1.19 -21.68 -2.30
CA PRO A 314 -0.53 -20.86 -3.31
C PRO A 314 -1.13 -19.44 -3.35
N PRO A 315 -0.46 -18.45 -3.99
CA PRO A 315 -0.96 -17.07 -4.06
C PRO A 315 -2.28 -16.90 -4.84
N GLU A 316 -2.61 -17.85 -5.72
CA GLU A 316 -3.87 -17.98 -6.47
C GLU A 316 -4.12 -19.48 -6.77
N THR A 317 -5.38 -19.93 -6.87
CA THR A 317 -5.67 -21.37 -7.05
C THR A 317 -6.89 -21.72 -7.90
N THR A 318 -6.77 -22.79 -8.69
CA THR A 318 -7.88 -23.43 -9.41
C THR A 318 -8.59 -24.52 -8.60
N ASP A 319 -8.05 -24.89 -7.43
CA ASP A 319 -8.58 -25.96 -6.58
C ASP A 319 -9.65 -25.41 -5.62
N PRO A 320 -10.93 -25.85 -5.74
CA PRO A 320 -12.01 -25.38 -4.89
C PRO A 320 -11.88 -25.79 -3.42
N ALA A 321 -10.97 -26.71 -3.06
CA ALA A 321 -10.70 -27.06 -1.66
C ALA A 321 -10.17 -25.88 -0.83
N PHE A 322 -9.59 -24.86 -1.48
CA PHE A 322 -9.07 -23.66 -0.83
C PHE A 322 -10.05 -22.47 -0.89
N ASP A 323 -11.16 -22.55 -1.64
CA ASP A 323 -12.07 -21.42 -1.89
C ASP A 323 -12.53 -20.71 -0.60
N VAL A 324 -12.69 -21.50 0.47
CA VAL A 324 -13.04 -21.06 1.82
C VAL A 324 -12.08 -21.75 2.78
N ASN A 325 -11.34 -20.96 3.58
CA ASN A 325 -10.43 -21.54 4.55
C ASN A 325 -11.19 -22.20 5.72
N THR A 326 -11.07 -23.52 5.83
CA THR A 326 -11.70 -24.35 6.88
C THR A 326 -10.68 -24.95 7.86
N THR A 327 -9.39 -24.62 7.72
CA THR A 327 -8.31 -25.24 8.51
C THR A 327 -8.20 -24.70 9.95
N GLY A 328 -8.70 -23.49 10.19
CA GLY A 328 -8.51 -22.75 11.45
C GLY A 328 -7.17 -22.01 11.56
N SER A 329 -6.24 -22.24 10.62
CA SER A 329 -4.97 -21.51 10.50
C SER A 329 -5.07 -20.48 9.37
N TYR A 330 -4.55 -19.27 9.58
CA TYR A 330 -4.68 -18.16 8.64
C TYR A 330 -3.33 -17.51 8.37
N ASP A 331 -3.08 -17.09 7.13
CA ASP A 331 -1.89 -16.35 6.73
C ASP A 331 -1.64 -15.14 7.64
N ASN A 332 -2.68 -14.38 7.97
CA ASN A 332 -2.62 -13.20 8.84
C ASN A 332 -2.22 -13.45 10.31
N LYS A 333 -1.89 -14.69 10.70
CA LYS A 333 -1.30 -15.03 12.00
C LYS A 333 0.17 -15.48 11.89
N THR A 334 0.66 -15.69 10.67
CA THR A 334 2.00 -16.25 10.41
C THR A 334 3.10 -15.24 10.72
N PRO A 335 4.32 -15.69 11.07
CA PRO A 335 5.50 -14.83 11.11
C PRO A 335 5.76 -14.13 9.77
N ALA A 336 5.49 -14.80 8.64
CA ALA A 336 5.65 -14.23 7.30
C ALA A 336 4.73 -13.02 7.06
N PHE A 337 3.42 -13.15 7.31
CA PHE A 337 2.48 -12.04 7.16
C PHE A 337 2.80 -10.89 8.11
N ARG A 338 3.07 -11.20 9.39
CA ARG A 338 3.47 -10.18 10.39
C ARG A 338 4.78 -9.46 10.02
N THR A 339 5.63 -10.06 9.18
CA THR A 339 6.85 -9.43 8.67
C THR A 339 6.55 -8.38 7.61
N VAL A 340 5.71 -8.71 6.61
CA VAL A 340 5.38 -7.78 5.51
C VAL A 340 4.42 -6.68 5.97
N GLU A 341 3.46 -7.03 6.83
CA GLU A 341 2.56 -6.10 7.53
C GLU A 341 3.33 -5.16 8.49
N LYS A 342 4.44 -5.61 9.10
CA LYS A 342 5.31 -4.72 9.88
C LYS A 342 5.89 -3.63 9.01
N ALA A 343 6.46 -3.97 7.85
CA ALA A 343 7.07 -2.98 6.96
C ALA A 343 6.03 -1.92 6.54
N PHE A 344 4.81 -2.34 6.20
CA PHE A 344 3.69 -1.43 5.96
C PHE A 344 3.40 -0.50 7.15
N LEU A 345 3.29 -1.05 8.36
CA LEU A 345 2.95 -0.28 9.56
C LEU A 345 4.10 0.59 10.08
N ASP A 346 5.35 0.23 9.84
CA ASP A 346 6.51 1.05 10.19
C ASP A 346 6.62 2.29 9.31
N PHE A 347 6.29 2.19 8.01
CA PHE A 347 6.42 3.31 7.05
C PHE A 347 5.22 4.26 6.97
N HIS A 348 4.09 3.96 7.61
CA HIS A 348 2.89 4.80 7.57
C HIS A 348 2.51 5.38 8.95
N PRO A 349 1.94 6.60 9.02
CA PRO A 349 1.47 7.24 10.26
C PRO A 349 0.17 6.60 10.80
N THR A 350 0.14 5.29 10.96
CA THR A 350 -0.99 4.51 11.48
C THR A 350 -0.93 4.33 12.99
N ARG A 351 -2.09 4.21 13.65
CA ARG A 351 -2.22 3.92 15.10
C ARG A 351 -1.76 2.51 15.46
N SER A 352 -2.00 1.55 14.57
CA SER A 352 -1.60 0.15 14.73
C SER A 352 -0.11 -0.02 14.41
N SER A 353 0.59 -0.91 15.10
CA SER A 353 2.06 -1.09 14.96
C SER A 353 2.50 -2.51 15.33
N ILE A 354 3.55 -3.01 14.68
CA ILE A 354 4.19 -4.30 15.00
C ILE A 354 5.61 -4.03 15.50
N LEU A 355 5.81 -4.25 16.80
CA LEU A 355 7.10 -4.09 17.47
C LEU A 355 7.87 -5.42 17.46
N GLY A 356 9.20 -5.35 17.41
CA GLY A 356 10.06 -6.53 17.29
C GLY A 356 10.32 -6.94 15.84
N ASP A 357 10.92 -8.11 15.66
CA ASP A 357 11.45 -8.62 14.39
C ASP A 357 11.35 -10.17 14.35
N PRO A 358 11.68 -10.85 13.22
CA PRO A 358 11.57 -12.30 13.11
C PRO A 358 12.44 -13.12 14.08
N VAL A 359 13.48 -12.51 14.67
CA VAL A 359 14.43 -13.17 15.58
C VAL A 359 14.03 -12.96 17.04
N LYS A 360 13.59 -11.75 17.40
CA LYS A 360 13.12 -11.39 18.75
C LYS A 360 11.65 -11.78 19.01
N GLY A 361 10.88 -11.99 17.94
CA GLY A 361 9.44 -12.20 17.97
C GLY A 361 8.65 -10.89 17.94
N TYR A 362 7.41 -10.97 17.42
CA TYR A 362 6.54 -9.81 17.22
C TYR A 362 5.59 -9.54 18.38
N LYS A 363 5.33 -8.25 18.64
CA LYS A 363 4.33 -7.76 19.59
C LYS A 363 3.47 -6.66 18.94
N LEU A 364 2.15 -6.83 18.97
CA LEU A 364 1.21 -5.81 18.53
C LEU A 364 1.15 -4.63 19.51
N SER A 365 0.97 -3.43 18.98
CA SER A 365 0.75 -2.19 19.72
C SER A 365 -0.28 -1.33 18.98
N GLY A 366 -1.06 -0.54 19.71
CA GLY A 366 -2.22 0.17 19.17
C GLY A 366 -3.46 -0.73 19.00
N PRO A 367 -4.45 -0.32 18.19
CA PRO A 367 -5.72 -1.02 17.96
C PRO A 367 -5.56 -2.46 17.48
N GLN A 368 -6.38 -3.35 18.02
CA GLN A 368 -6.38 -4.79 17.72
C GLN A 368 -7.82 -5.29 17.65
N VAL A 369 -8.08 -6.24 16.75
CA VAL A 369 -9.41 -6.85 16.64
C VAL A 369 -9.63 -7.81 17.82
N MET A 370 -10.63 -7.49 18.64
CA MET A 370 -11.03 -8.28 19.81
C MET A 370 -12.32 -9.04 19.49
N ALA A 371 -12.19 -10.24 18.91
CA ALA A 371 -13.31 -11.06 18.45
C ALA A 371 -13.07 -12.57 18.67
N PRO A 372 -12.98 -13.09 19.92
CA PRO A 372 -12.52 -14.47 20.20
C PRO A 372 -13.36 -15.63 19.63
N ALA A 373 -14.51 -15.34 18.99
CA ALA A 373 -15.31 -16.31 18.24
C ALA A 373 -14.94 -16.39 16.74
N ASP A 374 -14.17 -15.43 16.23
CA ASP A 374 -13.72 -15.31 14.84
C ASP A 374 -12.19 -15.39 14.78
N LEU A 375 -11.67 -16.62 14.79
CA LEU A 375 -10.24 -16.92 14.75
C LEU A 375 -9.52 -16.28 13.54
N ARG A 376 -10.24 -15.94 12.46
CA ARG A 376 -9.68 -15.26 11.29
C ARG A 376 -9.22 -13.85 11.64
N SER A 377 -9.98 -13.11 12.44
CA SER A 377 -9.68 -11.71 12.76
C SER A 377 -9.09 -11.50 14.16
N ASP A 378 -9.46 -12.30 15.17
CA ASP A 378 -9.04 -12.11 16.57
C ASP A 378 -7.51 -11.97 16.76
N GLY A 379 -7.07 -10.96 17.49
CA GLY A 379 -5.63 -10.71 17.73
C GLY A 379 -4.83 -10.32 16.48
N THR A 380 -5.46 -9.74 15.46
CA THR A 380 -4.78 -8.99 14.38
C THR A 380 -4.71 -7.50 14.71
N PRO A 381 -3.77 -6.74 14.13
CA PRO A 381 -3.89 -5.28 14.05
C PRO A 381 -5.26 -4.91 13.49
N GLN A 382 -5.93 -3.93 14.11
CA GLN A 382 -7.15 -3.39 13.53
C GLN A 382 -6.76 -2.26 12.55
N LEU A 383 -6.94 -2.51 11.26
CA LEU A 383 -6.66 -1.53 10.18
C LEU A 383 -7.94 -0.87 9.63
N TYR A 384 -9.12 -1.41 9.99
CA TYR A 384 -10.43 -0.84 9.69
C TYR A 384 -10.93 0.06 10.83
N PHE A 385 -11.42 1.25 10.50
CA PHE A 385 -11.94 2.21 11.48
C PHE A 385 -12.84 3.24 10.79
N ALA A 386 -13.53 4.07 11.58
CA ALA A 386 -14.29 5.19 11.05
C ALA A 386 -13.96 6.48 11.79
N GLN A 387 -13.78 7.56 11.04
CA GLN A 387 -13.55 8.91 11.56
C GLN A 387 -14.60 9.86 10.98
N GLN A 388 -15.41 10.45 11.84
CA GLN A 388 -16.37 11.47 11.44
C GLN A 388 -15.66 12.81 11.20
N TRP A 389 -15.96 13.46 10.08
CA TRP A 389 -15.40 14.75 9.68
C TRP A 389 -16.50 15.81 9.71
N GLY A 390 -16.78 16.33 10.91
CA GLY A 390 -17.91 17.21 11.15
C GLY A 390 -19.28 16.54 11.01
N ALA A 391 -20.32 17.35 10.95
CA ALA A 391 -21.71 16.89 10.81
C ALA A 391 -22.10 16.49 9.36
N ASN A 392 -21.24 16.74 8.37
CA ASN A 392 -21.58 16.56 6.95
C ASN A 392 -21.07 15.25 6.33
N CYS A 393 -20.02 14.62 6.88
CA CYS A 393 -19.51 13.35 6.37
C CYS A 393 -18.79 12.46 7.41
N ILE A 394 -18.68 11.18 7.08
CA ILE A 394 -17.87 10.19 7.79
C ILE A 394 -16.94 9.46 6.81
N TYR A 395 -15.67 9.34 7.17
CA TYR A 395 -14.69 8.48 6.52
C TYR A 395 -14.71 7.10 7.19
N ILE A 396 -14.75 6.04 6.42
CA ILE A 396 -14.81 4.65 6.87
C ILE A 396 -13.74 3.86 6.11
N GLN A 397 -12.64 3.55 6.79
CA GLN A 397 -11.56 2.72 6.26
C GLN A 397 -11.89 1.24 6.45
N THR A 398 -11.66 0.44 5.40
CA THR A 398 -11.73 -1.02 5.47
C THR A 398 -10.37 -1.65 5.18
N ASP A 399 -10.21 -2.91 5.58
CA ASP A 399 -9.14 -3.81 5.16
C ASP A 399 -9.76 -4.96 4.37
N ASP A 400 -9.46 -5.05 3.07
CA ASP A 400 -9.95 -6.10 2.17
C ASP A 400 -8.85 -7.12 1.80
N ARG A 401 -7.74 -7.16 2.56
CA ARG A 401 -6.57 -8.02 2.30
C ARG A 401 -6.24 -8.96 3.45
N SER A 402 -6.26 -8.48 4.68
CA SER A 402 -5.90 -9.28 5.87
C SER A 402 -6.88 -10.41 6.16
N TYR A 403 -8.12 -10.34 5.67
CA TYR A 403 -9.17 -11.30 6.04
C TYR A 403 -9.78 -12.07 4.86
N ARG A 404 -9.42 -11.77 3.61
CA ARG A 404 -10.04 -12.43 2.45
C ARG A 404 -9.63 -13.88 2.29
N ASP A 405 -10.55 -14.73 1.84
CA ASP A 405 -10.21 -16.07 1.34
C ASP A 405 -9.28 -16.00 0.10
N ILE A 406 -8.73 -17.15 -0.32
CA ILE A 406 -7.76 -17.19 -1.41
C ILE A 406 -8.28 -16.62 -2.73
N ARG A 407 -7.40 -15.92 -3.46
CA ARG A 407 -7.57 -15.55 -4.86
C ARG A 407 -7.88 -16.75 -5.78
N LEU A 408 -8.89 -16.59 -6.64
CA LEU A 408 -9.43 -17.68 -7.47
C LEU A 408 -8.82 -17.70 -8.87
N ALA A 409 -7.88 -18.60 -9.18
CA ALA A 409 -7.40 -18.78 -10.56
C ALA A 409 -8.43 -19.54 -11.42
N LYS A 410 -8.52 -19.20 -12.72
CA LYS A 410 -9.45 -19.83 -13.68
C LYS A 410 -9.04 -21.27 -14.04
N PRO A 411 -9.97 -22.25 -14.00
CA PRO A 411 -9.69 -23.62 -14.44
C PRO A 411 -9.13 -23.76 -15.86
N GLY A 412 -8.20 -24.70 -16.04
CA GLY A 412 -7.75 -25.17 -17.36
C GLY A 412 -6.54 -24.45 -17.98
N ASN A 413 -5.60 -23.92 -17.19
CA ASN A 413 -4.30 -23.38 -17.65
C ASN A 413 -4.37 -22.31 -18.76
N SER A 414 -5.45 -21.53 -18.83
CA SER A 414 -5.69 -20.56 -19.91
C SER A 414 -5.21 -19.13 -19.59
N GLY A 415 -4.00 -19.03 -19.02
CA GLY A 415 -3.32 -17.78 -18.68
C GLY A 415 -3.65 -17.23 -17.27
N PRO A 416 -2.99 -16.12 -16.86
CA PRO A 416 -3.16 -15.50 -15.54
C PRO A 416 -4.45 -14.66 -15.50
N ILE A 417 -5.58 -15.36 -15.47
CA ILE A 417 -6.91 -14.78 -15.37
C ILE A 417 -7.67 -15.56 -14.30
N ASP A 418 -8.39 -14.82 -13.45
CA ASP A 418 -9.11 -15.36 -12.32
C ASP A 418 -10.53 -15.86 -12.67
N ASP A 419 -11.12 -16.64 -11.76
CA ASP A 419 -12.43 -17.27 -11.91
C ASP A 419 -13.56 -16.39 -11.39
N ILE A 420 -14.29 -15.76 -12.31
CA ILE A 420 -15.51 -14.98 -12.02
C ILE A 420 -16.79 -15.83 -12.08
N GLY A 421 -16.68 -17.17 -12.19
CA GLY A 421 -17.80 -18.11 -12.27
C GLY A 421 -18.38 -18.53 -10.91
N PRO A 422 -18.99 -19.72 -10.80
CA PRO A 422 -19.69 -20.17 -9.59
C PRO A 422 -18.84 -20.23 -8.31
N ARG A 423 -17.50 -20.28 -8.41
CA ARG A 423 -16.59 -20.17 -7.25
C ARG A 423 -16.60 -18.76 -6.64
N ALA A 424 -16.82 -17.72 -7.45
CA ALA A 424 -17.02 -16.34 -6.99
C ALA A 424 -18.43 -16.07 -6.45
N ASP A 425 -19.42 -16.89 -6.83
CA ASP A 425 -20.78 -16.88 -6.26
C ASP A 425 -20.89 -17.65 -4.94
N ASN A 426 -19.88 -18.43 -4.55
CA ASN A 426 -19.90 -19.28 -3.36
C ASN A 426 -20.21 -18.46 -2.09
N PRO A 427 -21.34 -18.70 -1.40
CA PRO A 427 -21.82 -17.83 -0.33
C PRO A 427 -21.02 -17.93 0.97
N ASN A 428 -20.08 -18.87 1.06
CA ASN A 428 -19.20 -19.04 2.21
C ASN A 428 -17.85 -18.31 2.05
N ARG A 429 -17.58 -17.69 0.89
CA ARG A 429 -16.37 -16.88 0.66
C ARG A 429 -16.52 -15.48 1.23
N THR A 430 -15.48 -14.98 1.88
CA THR A 430 -15.44 -13.64 2.49
C THR A 430 -14.25 -12.82 1.99
N MET A 431 -14.45 -11.50 1.86
CA MET A 431 -13.41 -10.51 1.58
C MET A 431 -12.96 -9.86 2.89
N LEU A 432 -13.91 -9.36 3.68
CA LEU A 432 -13.62 -8.58 4.89
C LEU A 432 -13.50 -9.44 6.16
N GLY A 433 -13.92 -10.70 6.11
CA GLY A 433 -14.17 -11.49 7.32
C GLY A 433 -15.49 -11.10 8.00
N ALA A 434 -16.07 -12.04 8.75
CA ALA A 434 -17.39 -11.84 9.37
C ALA A 434 -17.41 -10.64 10.35
N THR A 435 -16.36 -10.47 11.15
CA THR A 435 -16.26 -9.40 12.15
C THR A 435 -16.25 -8.01 11.51
N GLN A 436 -15.40 -7.78 10.50
CA GLN A 436 -15.33 -6.48 9.83
C GLN A 436 -16.56 -6.21 8.94
N LEU A 437 -17.10 -7.22 8.25
CA LEU A 437 -18.34 -7.08 7.48
C LEU A 437 -19.51 -6.63 8.38
N GLN A 438 -19.64 -7.23 9.57
CA GLN A 438 -20.67 -6.83 10.52
C GLN A 438 -20.39 -5.45 11.12
N TRP A 439 -19.13 -5.12 11.44
CA TRP A 439 -18.75 -3.78 11.89
C TRP A 439 -19.08 -2.72 10.84
N LEU A 440 -18.78 -2.95 9.56
CA LEU A 440 -19.06 -2.02 8.46
C LEU A 440 -20.57 -1.79 8.30
N LYS A 441 -21.38 -2.87 8.31
CA LYS A 441 -22.84 -2.80 8.28
C LYS A 441 -23.39 -1.97 9.45
N SER A 442 -22.96 -2.27 10.68
CA SER A 442 -23.34 -1.51 11.88
C SER A 442 -22.91 -0.05 11.83
N THR A 443 -21.74 0.25 11.25
CA THR A 443 -21.19 1.62 11.14
C THR A 443 -21.97 2.45 10.12
N LEU A 444 -22.30 1.88 8.96
CA LEU A 444 -23.13 2.53 7.93
C LEU A 444 -24.55 2.80 8.43
N GLU A 445 -25.14 1.84 9.14
CA GLU A 445 -26.48 1.96 9.74
C GLU A 445 -26.48 3.02 10.87
N GLN A 446 -25.41 3.06 11.69
CA GLN A 446 -25.26 4.08 12.72
C GLN A 446 -25.09 5.48 12.13
N ALA A 447 -24.26 5.65 11.11
CA ALA A 447 -24.11 6.94 10.41
C ALA A 447 -25.41 7.43 9.77
N GLN A 448 -26.28 6.52 9.30
CA GLN A 448 -27.63 6.86 8.85
C GLN A 448 -28.54 7.30 10.02
N ARG A 449 -28.51 6.59 11.16
CA ARG A 449 -29.27 6.97 12.36
C ARG A 449 -28.86 8.32 12.94
N ASP A 450 -27.57 8.63 12.92
CA ASP A 450 -27.01 9.90 13.40
C ASP A 450 -27.21 11.06 12.41
N GLY A 451 -27.83 10.80 11.25
CA GLY A 451 -28.17 11.82 10.26
C GLY A 451 -26.96 12.38 9.50
N ILE A 452 -25.83 11.66 9.49
CA ILE A 452 -24.63 12.06 8.74
C ILE A 452 -24.95 11.91 7.24
N PRO A 453 -24.88 12.99 6.42
CA PRO A 453 -25.20 12.91 5.00
C PRO A 453 -24.32 11.91 4.26
N TRP A 454 -23.02 12.19 4.08
CA TRP A 454 -22.13 11.40 3.24
C TRP A 454 -21.36 10.33 4.03
N LYS A 455 -21.34 9.10 3.50
CA LYS A 455 -20.55 7.98 4.06
C LYS A 455 -19.52 7.55 3.02
N PHE A 456 -18.26 7.88 3.24
CA PHE A 456 -17.15 7.53 2.35
C PHE A 456 -16.51 6.22 2.81
N VAL A 457 -16.73 5.14 2.06
CA VAL A 457 -16.16 3.83 2.34
C VAL A 457 -14.91 3.64 1.48
N ALA A 458 -13.73 3.71 2.10
CA ALA A 458 -12.47 3.43 1.43
C ALA A 458 -12.18 1.92 1.47
N ILE A 459 -11.90 1.38 0.29
CA ILE A 459 -11.50 -0.01 0.04
C ILE A 459 -10.34 0.05 -0.96
N SER A 460 -9.31 -0.79 -0.84
CA SER A 460 -8.26 -0.81 -1.87
C SER A 460 -8.86 -1.23 -3.23
N SER A 461 -9.53 -2.38 -3.22
CA SER A 461 -10.09 -3.01 -4.40
C SER A 461 -11.42 -2.41 -4.87
N PRO A 462 -11.67 -2.36 -6.20
CA PRO A 462 -12.96 -2.03 -6.81
C PRO A 462 -14.15 -2.83 -6.26
N ILE A 463 -15.24 -2.11 -5.96
CA ILE A 463 -16.52 -2.65 -5.51
C ILE A 463 -17.52 -2.83 -6.67
N ASP A 464 -17.23 -2.33 -7.88
CA ASP A 464 -18.09 -2.52 -9.06
C ASP A 464 -17.82 -3.86 -9.80
N GLU A 465 -18.84 -4.37 -10.51
CA GLU A 465 -18.67 -5.49 -11.43
C GLU A 465 -18.41 -4.91 -12.83
N VAL A 466 -17.26 -5.24 -13.45
CA VAL A 466 -16.86 -4.78 -14.79
C VAL A 466 -16.90 -5.91 -15.83
N GLY A 467 -16.90 -5.53 -17.12
CA GLY A 467 -16.99 -6.45 -18.26
C GLY A 467 -15.75 -6.45 -19.18
N LYS A 468 -15.52 -7.58 -19.90
CA LYS A 468 -14.36 -7.76 -20.82
C LYS A 468 -14.44 -6.81 -22.00
N ALA A 469 -13.68 -5.71 -21.89
CA ALA A 469 -13.71 -4.58 -22.81
C ALA A 469 -13.52 -4.98 -24.28
N SER A 470 -12.68 -5.99 -24.55
CA SER A 470 -12.57 -6.62 -25.85
C SER A 470 -12.37 -8.13 -25.74
N ALA A 471 -13.18 -8.90 -26.49
CA ALA A 471 -13.00 -10.33 -26.68
C ALA A 471 -11.76 -10.68 -27.52
N THR A 472 -11.13 -9.69 -28.18
CA THR A 472 -9.94 -9.88 -29.04
C THR A 472 -8.66 -9.29 -28.42
N GLY A 473 -8.73 -8.65 -27.25
CA GLY A 473 -7.62 -7.90 -26.66
C GLY A 473 -7.21 -6.66 -27.47
N LYS A 474 -8.10 -6.17 -28.35
CA LYS A 474 -7.86 -5.02 -29.23
C LYS A 474 -9.08 -4.11 -29.34
N LEU A 475 -8.80 -2.81 -29.47
CA LEU A 475 -9.78 -1.81 -29.87
C LEU A 475 -10.11 -1.97 -31.37
N SER A 476 -11.20 -1.34 -31.82
CA SER A 476 -11.71 -1.44 -33.20
C SER A 476 -10.78 -0.91 -34.30
N ASP A 477 -9.74 -0.17 -33.93
CA ASP A 477 -8.68 0.38 -34.81
C ASP A 477 -7.43 -0.53 -34.90
N GLY A 478 -7.40 -1.62 -34.12
CA GLY A 478 -6.29 -2.56 -34.04
C GLY A 478 -5.25 -2.25 -32.95
N GLN A 479 -5.38 -1.15 -32.21
CA GLN A 479 -4.60 -0.87 -31.01
C GLN A 479 -4.83 -1.95 -29.94
N PRO A 480 -3.88 -2.21 -29.04
CA PRO A 480 -4.11 -3.07 -27.87
C PRO A 480 -5.26 -2.49 -27.03
N ASP A 481 -6.23 -3.33 -26.65
CA ASP A 481 -7.17 -2.92 -25.61
C ASP A 481 -6.45 -3.02 -24.26
N ARG A 482 -6.28 -1.87 -23.64
CA ARG A 482 -5.56 -1.67 -22.39
C ARG A 482 -6.48 -1.25 -21.24
N SER A 483 -7.77 -1.04 -21.52
CA SER A 483 -8.75 -1.01 -20.44
C SER A 483 -8.80 -2.41 -19.84
N GLN A 484 -8.41 -2.54 -18.56
CA GLN A 484 -8.14 -3.86 -17.98
C GLN A 484 -9.35 -4.77 -18.08
N SER A 485 -9.13 -6.07 -18.28
CA SER A 485 -10.24 -7.03 -18.19
C SER A 485 -10.85 -7.01 -16.79
N PRO A 486 -12.12 -7.43 -16.62
CA PRO A 486 -12.54 -8.12 -15.43
C PRO A 486 -11.80 -9.46 -15.42
N ASP A 487 -10.60 -9.40 -14.90
CA ASP A 487 -10.21 -10.41 -13.96
C ASP A 487 -11.13 -10.38 -12.71
N GLY A 488 -10.88 -11.33 -11.83
CA GLY A 488 -11.28 -11.29 -10.43
C GLY A 488 -10.05 -11.31 -9.53
N LYS A 489 -8.93 -10.68 -9.95
CA LYS A 489 -7.59 -10.76 -9.32
C LYS A 489 -7.68 -10.74 -7.80
N SER A 490 -8.27 -9.67 -7.32
CA SER A 490 -8.15 -9.25 -5.93
C SER A 490 -9.41 -8.58 -5.40
N TRP A 491 -10.35 -8.27 -6.29
CA TRP A 491 -11.46 -7.37 -6.02
C TRP A 491 -12.82 -8.08 -5.89
N TRP A 492 -13.86 -7.32 -5.55
CA TRP A 492 -15.16 -7.88 -5.14
C TRP A 492 -15.88 -8.71 -6.21
N GLY A 493 -15.47 -8.64 -7.48
CA GLY A 493 -15.87 -9.57 -8.55
C GLY A 493 -15.51 -11.05 -8.29
N GLY A 494 -14.55 -11.34 -7.40
CA GLY A 494 -14.26 -12.68 -6.90
C GLY A 494 -15.09 -13.09 -5.66
N TYR A 495 -15.74 -12.13 -4.99
CA TYR A 495 -16.40 -12.29 -3.68
C TYR A 495 -17.87 -11.87 -3.78
N ARG A 496 -18.52 -12.24 -4.89
CA ARG A 496 -19.79 -11.63 -5.31
C ARG A 496 -20.93 -11.91 -4.33
N SER A 497 -20.92 -12.99 -3.55
CA SER A 497 -21.93 -13.16 -2.49
C SER A 497 -21.80 -12.11 -1.39
N GLU A 498 -20.62 -11.90 -0.81
CA GLU A 498 -20.42 -10.90 0.24
C GLU A 498 -20.65 -9.47 -0.28
N ARG A 499 -20.18 -9.18 -1.51
CA ARG A 499 -20.49 -7.96 -2.27
C ARG A 499 -21.99 -7.68 -2.28
N ASN A 500 -22.77 -8.65 -2.73
CA ASN A 500 -24.22 -8.53 -2.84
C ASN A 500 -24.89 -8.42 -1.46
N GLN A 501 -24.39 -9.10 -0.43
CA GLN A 501 -24.89 -8.96 0.94
C GLN A 501 -24.65 -7.57 1.55
N LEU A 502 -23.52 -6.92 1.25
CA LEU A 502 -23.24 -5.54 1.69
C LEU A 502 -24.11 -4.53 0.95
N LEU A 503 -24.15 -4.61 -0.39
CA LEU A 503 -24.92 -3.69 -1.22
C LEU A 503 -26.44 -3.85 -1.02
N LYS A 504 -26.93 -5.09 -0.82
CA LYS A 504 -28.32 -5.33 -0.42
C LYS A 504 -28.63 -4.77 0.96
N PHE A 505 -27.73 -4.89 1.94
CA PHE A 505 -27.93 -4.32 3.28
C PHE A 505 -28.09 -2.79 3.22
N ILE A 506 -27.30 -2.11 2.40
CA ILE A 506 -27.41 -0.64 2.18
C ILE A 506 -28.78 -0.28 1.60
N ALA A 507 -29.26 -1.02 0.60
CA ALA A 507 -30.55 -0.80 -0.03
C ALA A 507 -31.75 -1.13 0.88
N ASP A 508 -31.72 -2.29 1.55
CA ASP A 508 -32.79 -2.79 2.44
C ASP A 508 -33.01 -1.88 3.66
N ASN A 509 -31.96 -1.21 4.16
CA ASN A 509 -32.01 -0.32 5.33
C ASN A 509 -32.07 1.17 4.96
N HIS A 510 -32.27 1.50 3.67
CA HIS A 510 -32.35 2.87 3.16
C HIS A 510 -31.18 3.77 3.62
N ILE A 511 -29.94 3.24 3.52
CA ILE A 511 -28.72 3.97 3.87
C ILE A 511 -28.29 4.81 2.66
N GLU A 512 -28.54 6.11 2.72
CA GLU A 512 -28.36 7.02 1.58
C GLU A 512 -26.93 7.60 1.50
N HIS A 513 -26.55 8.08 0.31
CA HIS A 513 -25.30 8.82 0.06
C HIS A 513 -24.03 8.06 0.49
N VAL A 514 -24.00 6.74 0.25
CA VAL A 514 -22.80 5.89 0.42
C VAL A 514 -21.94 5.98 -0.84
N VAL A 515 -20.69 6.44 -0.69
CA VAL A 515 -19.73 6.59 -1.78
C VAL A 515 -18.54 5.70 -1.50
N PHE A 516 -18.24 4.78 -2.40
CA PHE A 516 -17.07 3.92 -2.30
C PHE A 516 -15.86 4.56 -3.00
N LEU A 517 -14.70 4.55 -2.37
CA LEU A 517 -13.44 5.10 -2.89
C LEU A 517 -12.48 3.92 -3.13
N THR A 518 -12.01 3.73 -4.37
CA THR A 518 -11.25 2.52 -4.80
C THR A 518 -10.10 2.82 -5.79
N THR A 519 -9.14 1.89 -5.95
CA THR A 519 -7.95 2.01 -6.84
C THR A 519 -7.70 0.67 -7.61
N ASP A 520 -6.47 0.17 -7.82
CA ASP A 520 -6.07 -1.16 -8.39
C ASP A 520 -6.44 -1.42 -9.88
N ASP A 521 -7.59 -0.95 -10.39
CA ASP A 521 -7.96 -1.06 -11.81
C ASP A 521 -7.19 -0.06 -12.71
N HIS A 522 -6.31 0.76 -12.13
CA HIS A 522 -5.42 1.70 -12.81
C HIS A 522 -6.12 2.59 -13.86
N MET A 523 -7.33 3.08 -13.58
CA MET A 523 -8.06 4.01 -14.45
C MET A 523 -9.04 4.86 -13.63
N THR A 524 -9.31 6.09 -14.05
CA THR A 524 -10.44 6.85 -13.46
C THR A 524 -11.76 6.19 -13.88
N ARG A 525 -12.62 5.79 -12.94
CA ARG A 525 -14.01 5.34 -13.25
C ARG A 525 -15.01 5.77 -12.18
N VAL A 526 -16.10 6.38 -12.60
CA VAL A 526 -17.32 6.54 -11.77
C VAL A 526 -18.40 5.58 -12.27
N ALA A 527 -19.14 4.95 -11.36
CA ALA A 527 -20.26 4.07 -11.69
C ALA A 527 -21.28 3.99 -10.56
N GLN A 528 -22.58 3.90 -10.89
CA GLN A 528 -23.60 3.45 -9.93
C GLN A 528 -23.36 2.01 -9.49
N LEU A 529 -23.79 1.65 -8.28
CA LEU A 529 -23.68 0.29 -7.76
C LEU A 529 -25.01 -0.47 -7.85
N GLN A 530 -24.91 -1.77 -8.10
CA GLN A 530 -26.05 -2.69 -8.13
C GLN A 530 -25.74 -4.03 -7.44
N TYR A 531 -26.81 -4.74 -7.08
CA TYR A 531 -26.78 -6.01 -6.37
C TYR A 531 -27.83 -7.00 -6.89
N LEU A 532 -27.66 -8.29 -6.58
CA LEU A 532 -28.63 -9.36 -6.77
C LEU A 532 -29.67 -9.37 -5.63
N THR A 533 -30.94 -9.18 -5.97
CA THR A 533 -32.05 -9.26 -4.99
C THR A 533 -32.35 -10.69 -4.56
N ASP A 534 -32.05 -11.68 -5.43
CA ASP A 534 -32.01 -13.12 -5.15
C ASP A 534 -30.63 -13.65 -5.62
N PRO A 535 -29.76 -14.16 -4.70
CA PRO A 535 -28.42 -14.63 -5.05
C PRO A 535 -28.42 -15.86 -5.96
N ASN A 536 -29.54 -16.59 -6.08
CA ASN A 536 -29.66 -17.76 -6.95
C ASN A 536 -30.04 -17.39 -8.40
N ASN A 537 -30.38 -16.12 -8.66
CA ASN A 537 -30.89 -15.65 -9.94
C ASN A 537 -30.01 -14.48 -10.44
N PRO A 538 -29.09 -14.70 -11.39
CA PRO A 538 -28.19 -13.65 -11.90
C PRO A 538 -28.89 -12.56 -12.74
N SER A 539 -30.21 -12.66 -12.95
CA SER A 539 -31.04 -11.60 -13.54
C SER A 539 -31.86 -10.82 -12.51
N SER A 540 -31.71 -11.09 -11.21
CA SER A 540 -32.41 -10.39 -10.10
C SER A 540 -31.83 -9.01 -9.74
N ARG A 541 -31.12 -8.38 -10.69
CA ARG A 541 -30.27 -7.20 -10.45
C ARG A 541 -31.09 -5.93 -10.18
N ALA A 542 -30.69 -5.18 -9.15
CA ALA A 542 -31.28 -3.88 -8.77
C ALA A 542 -30.19 -2.87 -8.36
N LEU A 543 -30.41 -1.59 -8.67
CA LEU A 543 -29.52 -0.51 -8.23
C LEU A 543 -29.60 -0.31 -6.71
N VAL A 544 -28.47 0.07 -6.09
CA VAL A 544 -28.44 0.59 -4.72
C VAL A 544 -28.81 2.07 -4.77
N PRO A 545 -29.91 2.54 -4.13
CA PRO A 545 -30.34 3.93 -4.22
C PRO A 545 -29.27 4.92 -3.71
N GLY A 546 -28.94 5.91 -4.53
CA GLY A 546 -27.98 6.97 -4.17
C GLY A 546 -26.51 6.55 -4.02
N ALA A 547 -26.17 5.26 -4.15
CA ALA A 547 -24.81 4.77 -3.93
C ALA A 547 -24.01 4.58 -5.23
N PHE A 548 -22.74 4.97 -5.20
CA PHE A 548 -21.83 4.92 -6.35
C PHE A 548 -20.37 4.73 -5.92
N GLN A 549 -19.53 4.35 -6.88
CA GLN A 549 -18.08 4.26 -6.72
C GLN A 549 -17.38 5.44 -7.39
N LEU A 550 -16.32 5.94 -6.76
CA LEU A 550 -15.28 6.78 -7.33
C LEU A 550 -13.97 5.97 -7.32
N LEU A 551 -13.58 5.44 -8.49
CA LEU A 551 -12.34 4.69 -8.68
C LEU A 551 -11.28 5.64 -9.25
N ALA A 552 -10.20 5.86 -8.51
CA ALA A 552 -9.09 6.70 -8.95
C ALA A 552 -8.15 5.92 -9.88
N GLY A 553 -7.52 6.61 -10.83
CA GLY A 553 -6.38 6.01 -11.52
C GLY A 553 -5.11 6.07 -10.68
N PRO A 554 -4.01 5.54 -11.23
CA PRO A 554 -2.78 5.41 -10.49
C PRO A 554 -2.04 6.75 -10.46
N ILE A 555 -1.28 7.02 -9.40
CA ILE A 555 -0.34 8.15 -9.44
C ILE A 555 0.83 7.86 -10.40
N GLY A 556 1.16 6.58 -10.61
CA GLY A 556 2.04 6.11 -11.67
C GLY A 556 2.19 4.60 -11.63
N ALA A 557 1.41 3.87 -12.43
CA ALA A 557 1.47 2.42 -12.53
C ALA A 557 1.09 1.93 -13.95
N GLY A 558 1.41 0.67 -14.26
CA GLY A 558 1.25 0.11 -15.60
C GLY A 558 -0.21 -0.18 -15.97
N GLY A 559 -0.64 0.30 -17.14
CA GLY A 559 -2.03 0.23 -17.59
C GLY A 559 -2.36 1.40 -18.52
N PRO A 560 -2.51 2.62 -17.99
CA PRO A 560 -2.68 3.84 -18.77
C PRO A 560 -1.59 4.04 -19.83
N ASP A 561 -0.34 3.71 -19.50
CA ASP A 561 0.83 3.82 -20.39
C ASP A 561 0.74 2.95 -21.67
N GLY A 562 -0.23 2.03 -21.71
CA GLY A 562 -0.60 1.27 -22.88
C GLY A 562 -1.39 2.07 -23.93
N LEU A 563 -1.95 3.23 -23.59
CA LEU A 563 -2.57 4.19 -24.52
C LEU A 563 -1.56 5.30 -24.82
N THR A 564 -1.37 5.60 -26.11
CA THR A 564 -0.42 6.64 -26.59
C THR A 564 -1.08 7.73 -27.42
N ASP A 565 -2.41 7.75 -27.45
CA ASP A 565 -3.24 8.76 -28.11
C ASP A 565 -4.27 9.26 -27.09
N HIS A 566 -3.95 10.39 -26.47
CA HIS A 566 -4.75 11.05 -25.45
C HIS A 566 -5.78 12.03 -26.06
N SER A 567 -6.06 11.91 -27.37
CA SER A 567 -7.11 12.72 -27.99
C SER A 567 -8.48 12.32 -27.45
N PHE A 568 -9.34 13.32 -27.22
CA PHE A 568 -10.70 13.12 -26.72
C PHE A 568 -11.49 12.08 -27.56
N ALA A 569 -11.31 12.08 -28.89
CA ALA A 569 -11.95 11.12 -29.79
C ALA A 569 -11.51 9.66 -29.56
N THR A 570 -10.29 9.42 -29.05
CA THR A 570 -9.82 8.10 -28.65
C THR A 570 -10.29 7.71 -27.26
N ILE A 571 -10.28 8.63 -26.30
CA ILE A 571 -10.82 8.37 -24.96
C ILE A 571 -12.34 8.10 -25.04
N GLN A 572 -13.09 8.86 -25.83
CA GLN A 572 -14.53 8.64 -26.08
C GLN A 572 -14.81 7.28 -26.76
N ARG A 573 -13.94 6.84 -27.67
CA ARG A 573 -14.04 5.50 -28.30
C ARG A 573 -13.83 4.38 -27.29
N VAL A 574 -12.82 4.48 -26.41
CA VAL A 574 -12.58 3.51 -25.34
C VAL A 574 -13.72 3.51 -24.32
N ALA A 575 -14.22 4.68 -23.92
CA ALA A 575 -15.33 4.80 -22.98
C ALA A 575 -16.64 4.21 -23.53
N ALA A 576 -16.95 4.43 -24.80
CA ALA A 576 -18.09 3.81 -25.47
C ALA A 576 -17.98 2.28 -25.51
N GLN A 577 -16.77 1.74 -25.73
CA GLN A 577 -16.51 0.29 -25.77
C GLN A 577 -16.63 -0.34 -24.37
N ARG A 578 -16.02 0.25 -23.34
CA ARG A 578 -16.16 -0.19 -21.93
C ARG A 578 -17.61 -0.14 -21.45
N ASN A 579 -18.37 0.91 -21.81
CA ASN A 579 -19.79 1.05 -21.47
C ASN A 579 -20.68 0.00 -22.17
N ALA A 580 -20.50 -0.21 -23.48
CA ALA A 580 -21.25 -1.23 -24.23
C ALA A 580 -21.06 -2.63 -23.64
N VAL A 581 -19.87 -2.90 -23.09
CA VAL A 581 -19.51 -4.14 -22.43
C VAL A 581 -20.12 -4.29 -21.02
N GLN A 582 -20.22 -3.21 -20.23
CA GLN A 582 -20.99 -3.23 -18.98
C GLN A 582 -22.48 -3.53 -19.25
N ILE A 583 -23.08 -2.83 -20.22
CA ILE A 583 -24.47 -3.06 -20.65
C ILE A 583 -24.68 -4.52 -21.11
N ALA A 584 -23.70 -5.11 -21.82
CA ALA A 584 -23.76 -6.51 -22.25
C ALA A 584 -23.72 -7.53 -21.08
N LEU A 585 -23.11 -7.18 -19.94
CA LEU A 585 -23.16 -7.99 -18.71
C LEU A 585 -24.42 -7.72 -17.84
N LYS A 586 -25.27 -6.76 -18.23
CA LYS A 586 -26.34 -6.19 -17.39
C LYS A 586 -25.80 -5.42 -16.18
N GLU A 587 -24.62 -4.84 -16.29
CA GLU A 587 -24.10 -3.87 -15.32
C GLU A 587 -24.68 -2.47 -15.59
N PRO A 588 -24.65 -1.56 -14.60
CA PRO A 588 -25.02 -0.17 -14.81
C PRO A 588 -24.15 0.46 -15.90
N ALA A 589 -24.66 1.48 -16.58
CA ALA A 589 -23.85 2.27 -17.51
C ALA A 589 -22.73 3.01 -16.75
N LEU A 590 -21.62 3.27 -17.43
CA LEU A 590 -20.54 4.09 -16.91
C LEU A 590 -21.03 5.50 -16.54
N GLY A 591 -20.55 5.98 -15.39
CA GLY A 591 -20.90 7.28 -14.84
C GLY A 591 -22.15 7.30 -13.99
N LEU A 592 -22.72 8.49 -13.87
CA LEU A 592 -24.02 8.72 -13.24
C LEU A 592 -25.00 9.18 -14.32
N PRO A 593 -26.21 8.63 -14.41
CA PRO A 593 -27.16 9.01 -15.45
C PRO A 593 -27.62 10.46 -15.26
N ALA A 594 -28.02 11.13 -16.34
CA ALA A 594 -28.40 12.54 -16.33
C ALA A 594 -29.59 12.90 -15.40
N ASN A 595 -30.33 11.90 -14.91
CA ASN A 595 -31.40 12.05 -13.91
C ASN A 595 -31.01 11.51 -12.51
N PHE A 596 -29.73 11.25 -12.24
CA PHE A 596 -29.25 10.89 -10.90
C PHE A 596 -29.54 12.04 -9.92
N PRO A 597 -30.14 11.78 -8.74
CA PRO A 597 -30.54 12.84 -7.81
C PRO A 597 -29.39 13.80 -7.49
N GLY A 598 -29.59 15.08 -7.80
CA GLY A 598 -28.64 16.15 -7.46
C GLY A 598 -27.47 16.33 -8.41
N LEU A 599 -27.31 15.46 -9.43
CA LEU A 599 -26.24 15.58 -10.41
C LEU A 599 -26.32 16.90 -11.18
N ARG A 600 -25.26 17.70 -11.11
CA ARG A 600 -25.12 18.98 -11.83
C ARG A 600 -23.65 19.27 -12.14
N ASN A 601 -23.42 20.29 -12.97
CA ASN A 601 -22.10 20.86 -13.23
C ASN A 601 -21.05 19.82 -13.68
N VAL A 602 -21.47 18.85 -14.50
CA VAL A 602 -20.58 17.84 -15.10
C VAL A 602 -19.67 18.54 -16.11
N PHE A 603 -18.38 18.24 -16.06
CA PHE A 603 -17.34 18.78 -16.93
C PHE A 603 -16.38 17.66 -17.32
N ARG A 604 -15.94 17.68 -18.58
CA ARG A 604 -14.90 16.82 -19.12
C ARG A 604 -13.98 17.64 -20.01
N GLN A 605 -12.67 17.49 -19.85
CA GLN A 605 -11.71 18.09 -20.75
C GLN A 605 -11.90 17.51 -22.17
N GLY A 606 -12.35 18.35 -23.09
CA GLY A 606 -12.62 18.01 -24.49
C GLY A 606 -14.10 17.93 -24.90
N ASP A 607 -15.05 17.81 -23.95
CA ASP A 607 -16.48 17.80 -24.29
C ASP A 607 -17.19 19.11 -23.85
N PRO A 608 -17.64 19.96 -24.79
CA PRO A 608 -18.40 21.17 -24.46
C PRO A 608 -19.85 20.88 -24.04
N ASN A 609 -20.34 19.64 -24.18
CA ASN A 609 -21.72 19.22 -23.92
C ASN A 609 -21.89 18.51 -22.57
N ALA A 610 -20.80 18.15 -21.89
CA ALA A 610 -20.81 17.34 -20.66
C ALA A 610 -21.85 17.81 -19.63
N ALA A 611 -21.96 19.13 -19.41
CA ALA A 611 -22.90 19.72 -18.45
C ALA A 611 -24.39 19.62 -18.85
N ALA A 612 -24.69 19.45 -20.14
CA ALA A 612 -26.04 19.45 -20.70
C ALA A 612 -26.52 18.06 -21.18
N SER A 613 -25.59 17.16 -21.51
CA SER A 613 -25.87 15.78 -21.92
C SER A 613 -24.73 14.84 -21.48
N PRO A 614 -24.59 14.56 -20.17
CA PRO A 614 -23.53 13.68 -19.65
C PRO A 614 -23.53 12.30 -20.31
N SER A 615 -22.33 11.74 -20.48
CA SER A 615 -22.07 10.49 -21.20
C SER A 615 -20.92 9.69 -20.56
N PRO A 616 -20.70 8.42 -20.95
CA PRO A 616 -19.65 7.57 -20.39
C PRO A 616 -18.21 8.14 -20.39
N VAL A 617 -17.86 9.05 -21.33
CA VAL A 617 -16.51 9.64 -21.38
C VAL A 617 -16.30 10.71 -20.30
N ASP A 618 -17.38 11.30 -19.80
CA ASP A 618 -17.35 12.34 -18.78
C ASP A 618 -17.04 11.78 -17.37
N PHE A 619 -16.98 10.45 -17.26
CA PHE A 619 -16.84 9.68 -16.02
C PHE A 619 -15.74 8.60 -16.08
N LEU A 620 -14.94 8.55 -17.15
CA LEU A 620 -13.87 7.57 -17.36
C LEU A 620 -12.64 8.23 -18.01
N SER A 621 -11.46 8.01 -17.43
CA SER A 621 -10.16 8.29 -18.09
C SER A 621 -9.22 7.09 -17.91
N PRO A 622 -9.01 6.27 -18.96
CA PRO A 622 -8.17 5.07 -18.93
C PRO A 622 -6.70 5.35 -19.29
N ASP A 623 -6.34 6.62 -19.46
CA ASP A 623 -5.16 7.08 -20.22
C ASP A 623 -4.29 8.08 -19.44
N THR A 624 -4.62 8.32 -18.17
CA THR A 624 -4.00 9.36 -17.34
C THR A 624 -3.45 8.81 -16.03
N PHE A 625 -2.31 9.34 -15.59
CA PHE A 625 -1.93 9.27 -14.18
C PHE A 625 -2.62 10.41 -13.44
N ASN A 626 -3.35 10.11 -12.37
CA ASN A 626 -4.31 11.03 -11.77
C ASN A 626 -4.52 10.78 -10.28
N TYR A 627 -5.22 11.72 -9.63
CA TYR A 627 -5.83 11.59 -8.32
C TYR A 627 -7.20 12.29 -8.32
N MET A 628 -8.04 11.99 -7.34
CA MET A 628 -9.31 12.69 -7.14
C MET A 628 -9.24 13.67 -5.97
N ILE A 629 -9.99 14.77 -6.08
CA ILE A 629 -10.39 15.62 -4.94
C ILE A 629 -11.89 15.43 -4.72
N VAL A 630 -12.28 15.29 -3.46
CA VAL A 630 -13.65 15.31 -2.98
C VAL A 630 -13.81 16.47 -2.01
N GLU A 631 -14.78 17.34 -2.27
CA GLU A 631 -15.10 18.48 -1.43
C GLU A 631 -16.58 18.40 -1.02
N VAL A 632 -16.83 18.27 0.28
CA VAL A 632 -18.16 18.37 0.87
C VAL A 632 -18.31 19.77 1.45
N ALA A 633 -19.18 20.58 0.86
CA ALA A 633 -19.44 21.94 1.32
C ALA A 633 -20.27 21.98 2.62
N GLU A 634 -20.39 23.15 3.24
CA GLU A 634 -21.17 23.33 4.49
C GLU A 634 -22.67 23.03 4.32
N ASP A 635 -23.22 23.25 3.12
CA ASP A 635 -24.60 22.88 2.74
C ASP A 635 -24.76 21.38 2.44
N GLY A 636 -23.65 20.63 2.43
CA GLY A 636 -23.61 19.21 2.08
C GLY A 636 -23.53 18.92 0.57
N THR A 637 -23.42 19.93 -0.30
CA THR A 637 -23.10 19.72 -1.71
C THR A 637 -21.76 18.98 -1.83
N LEU A 638 -21.75 17.85 -2.54
CA LEU A 638 -20.55 17.15 -2.96
C LEU A 638 -20.02 17.75 -4.27
N THR A 639 -18.72 18.01 -4.34
CA THR A 639 -17.99 18.25 -5.58
C THR A 639 -16.90 17.19 -5.72
N VAL A 640 -16.79 16.56 -6.88
CA VAL A 640 -15.72 15.61 -7.22
C VAL A 640 -14.96 16.14 -8.43
N THR A 641 -13.64 16.19 -8.36
CA THR A 641 -12.76 16.62 -9.46
C THR A 641 -11.57 15.69 -9.58
N THR A 642 -11.42 15.02 -10.72
CA THR A 642 -10.20 14.27 -11.04
C THR A 642 -9.16 15.22 -11.64
N TRP A 643 -7.97 15.21 -11.05
CA TRP A 643 -6.80 15.95 -11.52
C TRP A 643 -5.79 14.96 -12.08
N GLY A 644 -5.27 15.21 -13.29
CA GLY A 644 -4.34 14.27 -13.91
C GLY A 644 -3.49 14.85 -15.02
N ILE A 645 -2.62 13.97 -15.52
CA ILE A 645 -1.70 14.17 -16.65
C ILE A 645 -1.86 12.99 -17.62
N PRO A 646 -1.59 13.16 -18.92
CA PRO A 646 -1.39 12.04 -19.84
C PRO A 646 -0.34 11.07 -19.30
N SER A 647 -0.61 9.76 -19.38
CA SER A 647 0.35 8.74 -18.92
C SER A 647 1.63 8.73 -19.76
N TYR A 648 2.72 8.28 -19.17
CA TYR A 648 3.99 8.03 -19.86
C TYR A 648 4.50 6.62 -19.57
N ARG A 649 5.43 6.13 -20.40
CA ARG A 649 5.95 4.76 -20.32
C ARG A 649 6.85 4.57 -19.11
N GLN A 650 6.88 3.35 -18.56
CA GLN A 650 7.83 2.96 -17.50
C GLN A 650 9.28 3.34 -17.85
N ASN A 651 10.02 3.83 -16.85
CA ASN A 651 11.43 4.21 -16.89
C ASN A 651 11.80 5.30 -17.92
N THR A 652 10.90 6.26 -18.22
CA THR A 652 11.24 7.43 -19.05
C THR A 652 11.68 8.66 -18.27
N PHE A 653 11.49 8.70 -16.96
CA PHE A 653 11.95 9.76 -16.04
C PHE A 653 11.70 11.19 -16.56
N PRO A 654 10.42 11.61 -16.72
CA PRO A 654 10.07 12.93 -17.27
C PRO A 654 10.74 14.08 -16.52
N GLN A 655 11.52 14.88 -17.26
CA GLN A 655 12.35 15.97 -16.73
C GLN A 655 11.58 17.28 -16.54
N ASP A 656 10.59 17.54 -17.40
CA ASP A 656 9.80 18.77 -17.39
C ASP A 656 8.77 18.78 -16.25
N ALA A 657 8.47 19.97 -15.73
CA ALA A 657 7.42 20.15 -14.72
C ALA A 657 6.03 20.00 -15.36
N ILE A 658 5.57 18.75 -15.49
CA ILE A 658 4.18 18.46 -15.86
C ILE A 658 3.29 18.71 -14.65
N GLU A 659 2.41 19.71 -14.72
CA GLU A 659 1.39 19.96 -13.69
C GLU A 659 0.09 19.23 -14.03
N ALA A 660 -0.50 18.56 -13.04
CA ALA A 660 -1.82 17.95 -13.19
C ALA A 660 -2.92 19.01 -13.34
N THR A 661 -3.87 18.75 -14.23
CA THR A 661 -5.01 19.64 -14.53
C THR A 661 -6.35 18.92 -14.33
N PRO A 662 -7.48 19.63 -14.13
CA PRO A 662 -8.79 19.00 -14.03
C PRO A 662 -9.17 18.31 -15.34
N ILE A 663 -9.29 16.98 -15.33
CA ILE A 663 -9.65 16.19 -16.52
C ILE A 663 -11.15 15.88 -16.58
N LEU A 664 -11.80 15.71 -15.43
CA LEU A 664 -13.26 15.64 -15.28
C LEU A 664 -13.70 16.12 -13.89
N SER A 665 -14.94 16.60 -13.78
CA SER A 665 -15.56 16.94 -12.49
C SER A 665 -17.09 16.89 -12.55
N PHE A 666 -17.74 16.76 -11.40
CA PHE A 666 -19.20 16.90 -11.26
C PHE A 666 -19.58 17.27 -9.83
N GLN A 667 -20.86 17.62 -9.62
CA GLN A 667 -21.42 17.87 -8.29
C GLN A 667 -22.67 17.03 -8.04
N ILE A 668 -22.87 16.62 -6.79
CA ILE A 668 -24.15 16.10 -6.27
C ILE A 668 -24.67 17.04 -5.19
N ALA A 669 -25.83 17.64 -5.44
CA ALA A 669 -26.58 18.36 -4.41
C ALA A 669 -27.43 17.39 -3.56
N LEU A 670 -27.48 17.63 -2.25
CA LEU A 670 -28.56 17.09 -1.40
C LEU A 670 -29.88 17.82 -1.72
N HIS A 671 -31.02 17.20 -1.42
CA HIS A 671 -32.39 17.73 -1.63
C HIS A 671 -33.12 17.89 -0.31
#